data_AF-A0A4T0TRA7-F1
#
_entry.id   AF-A0A4T0TRA7-F1
#
_cell.length_a   1.000
_cell.length_b   1.000
_cell.length_c   1.000
_cell.angle_alpha   90.00
_cell.angle_beta   90.00
_cell.angle_gamma   90.00
#
_symmetry.space_group_name_H-M   'P 1'
#
loop_
_entity.id
_entity.type
_entity.pdbx_description
1 polymer ?
#
loop_
_entity_poly.entity_id
_entity_poly.type
_entity_poly.pdbx_seq_one_letter_code
_entity_poly.pdbx_strand_id
1 'polypeptide(L)'
;MGTKQSPLLVGGGQAHGPRNTRNWKRKVNKKVWALGMKVALSDKIRSGELVAIPASHLDIPRTNKLSRQLSNLGLLDRTLFVSSDITLHLASRNIPTVDTLTPEEVDVYDVLCAKKVVVDVQALNSLYHKIQIKAGEIEGSVEEPEEFGFETPALTEQEEQALLEKADFRLKFSAEVLDAMATRKPVVALESTIITHGLPRGDNLSLGRKLEKIIRDNGAIPAHIAVIDGHPLVGLSDKQLEILALDESLNPLKISRRDLAVASALNKSGGTTVAGTICLASAAGIKHFCTGGLGGVHRGAERTWDVSADLTELGRSPVNVICAGAKSILDTSLTLEYLETQGVTVATVGETNDFPAFYSPKSGYYSPYNLTPVEAARVSLASDGLSSGALFCCPIPAEYAEEGARIQSSVDQAIKESQEAGIAGKETTPWLLARVAELTKGSSIKSNLALIENNAKISADIAVAYNQLQKGQEPEQKVYPMGHMKKPDATKPEVGKPPVRQPPQQVQEEKQTDIPADVMIIGASALDITSQYKDVVGENPQSTYPGVIKIGLGGVGRNIAEATNRVLRKSPISSMLVTPVGSDEFAETLKSATSKLKMRTDGFINTYHPTPVVNLLLNSDGELREGVSSFEAVEKLTFDEVKKVLTKHKPQLIALDGNLNSSLLADVMAYAEVNNIDTLFEPTSVAKATRILSGSGIPRLTYATPNIFELKALVESKQFGELRETDSYWETLNGLRLFQNFRDQLERNLPKNVLELGLPQMSVMLLPICKNLLVKCGSDGVLAVTRVKRDEFGDWKDIKSDKEASRVVHLPNDGDGVVVQHFKASVAERIVNTTGAGDSFVGALIAAVASRKGLTDSVKLANEAAMLTLGSQDAVSARLNYLSDDLEL
;
A
#
# COMPACT_ATOMS: atom_id res chain seq x y z
N MET A 1 12.24 79.28 -42.68
CA MET A 1 13.13 79.17 -41.50
C MET A 1 12.99 77.78 -40.92
N GLY A 2 14.04 76.97 -40.97
CA GLY A 2 14.15 75.72 -40.19
C GLY A 2 14.99 75.99 -38.94
N THR A 3 14.65 75.37 -37.82
CA THR A 3 15.33 75.64 -36.53
C THR A 3 16.77 75.12 -36.57
N LYS A 4 17.72 75.90 -36.04
CA LYS A 4 19.15 75.51 -35.95
C LYS A 4 19.41 74.28 -35.04
N GLN A 5 18.37 73.72 -34.43
CA GLN A 5 18.45 72.58 -33.52
C GLN A 5 18.00 71.24 -34.15
N SER A 6 17.73 71.21 -35.47
CA SER A 6 17.32 69.97 -36.14
C SER A 6 18.40 68.86 -36.02
N PRO A 7 18.06 67.64 -35.54
CA PRO A 7 19.01 66.54 -35.36
C PRO A 7 19.62 65.98 -36.66
N LEU A 8 19.06 66.36 -37.80
CA LEU A 8 19.50 65.92 -39.13
C LEU A 8 20.63 66.80 -39.70
N LEU A 9 20.98 67.91 -39.04
CA LEU A 9 22.07 68.80 -39.45
C LEU A 9 23.34 68.49 -38.63
N VAL A 10 24.50 68.53 -39.28
CA VAL A 10 25.80 68.30 -38.62
C VAL A 10 26.05 69.42 -37.60
N GLY A 11 26.05 69.07 -36.31
CA GLY A 11 26.13 70.02 -35.17
C GLY A 11 24.79 70.43 -34.55
N GLY A 12 23.66 69.88 -35.01
CA GLY A 12 22.33 70.06 -34.42
C GLY A 12 22.07 69.20 -33.17
N GLY A 13 20.90 69.36 -32.55
CA GLY A 13 20.57 68.72 -31.26
C GLY A 13 20.52 67.19 -31.34
N GLN A 14 21.10 66.50 -30.37
CA GLN A 14 21.06 65.03 -30.31
C GLN A 14 19.62 64.52 -30.10
N ALA A 15 19.11 63.75 -31.06
CA ALA A 15 17.93 62.93 -30.84
C ALA A 15 18.29 61.80 -29.87
N HIS A 16 17.73 61.82 -28.66
CA HIS A 16 17.83 60.69 -27.75
C HIS A 16 17.09 59.50 -28.35
N GLY A 17 17.84 58.44 -28.70
CA GLY A 17 17.25 57.12 -28.97
C GLY A 17 16.41 56.63 -27.78
N PRO A 18 15.58 55.58 -27.97
CA PRO A 18 14.80 55.03 -26.88
C PRO A 18 15.72 54.69 -25.72
N ARG A 19 15.57 55.39 -24.59
CA ARG A 19 16.24 55.01 -23.35
C ARG A 19 15.65 53.65 -22.97
N ASN A 20 16.49 52.61 -22.88
CA ASN A 20 16.16 51.29 -22.35
C ASN A 20 15.81 51.31 -20.85
N THR A 21 15.22 52.40 -20.35
CA THR A 21 14.81 52.59 -18.96
C THR A 21 13.30 52.62 -18.88
N ARG A 22 12.63 51.56 -19.34
CA ARG A 22 11.36 51.18 -18.71
C ARG A 22 11.72 50.48 -17.41
N ASN A 23 11.53 51.17 -16.29
CA ASN A 23 11.68 50.55 -14.99
C ASN A 23 10.50 49.59 -14.78
N TRP A 24 10.71 48.31 -15.06
CA TRP A 24 9.73 47.24 -14.86
C TRP A 24 9.69 46.73 -13.41
N LYS A 25 10.42 47.34 -12.47
CA LYS A 25 10.42 46.92 -11.06
C LYS A 25 9.02 47.10 -10.47
N ARG A 26 8.31 45.99 -10.28
CA ARG A 26 7.09 45.92 -9.48
C ARG A 26 7.46 45.62 -8.04
N LYS A 27 6.94 46.40 -7.10
CA LYS A 27 7.15 46.18 -5.67
C LYS A 27 6.49 44.86 -5.26
N VAL A 28 7.29 43.86 -4.90
CA VAL A 28 6.82 42.58 -4.38
C VAL A 28 6.56 42.72 -2.87
N ASN A 29 5.46 42.12 -2.38
CA ASN A 29 5.17 42.11 -0.94
C ASN A 29 6.27 41.37 -0.18
N LYS A 30 6.72 41.89 0.98
CA LYS A 30 7.79 41.31 1.81
C LYS A 30 7.59 39.82 2.10
N LYS A 31 6.35 39.38 2.39
CA LYS A 31 6.04 37.97 2.66
C LYS A 31 6.11 37.09 1.40
N VAL A 32 5.66 37.64 0.26
CA VAL A 32 5.74 36.96 -1.05
C VAL A 32 7.19 36.81 -1.49
N TRP A 33 8.01 37.85 -1.26
CA TRP A 33 9.44 37.80 -1.49
C TRP A 33 10.12 36.73 -0.63
N ALA A 34 9.81 36.68 0.67
CA ALA A 34 10.40 35.71 1.59
C ALA A 34 10.03 34.26 1.19
N LEU A 35 8.77 34.02 0.81
CA LEU A 35 8.34 32.72 0.32
C LEU A 35 9.03 32.36 -1.01
N GLY A 36 9.09 33.29 -1.96
CA GLY A 36 9.78 33.09 -3.24
C GLY A 36 11.26 32.79 -3.07
N MET A 37 11.94 33.48 -2.15
CA MET A 37 13.35 33.25 -1.83
C MET A 37 13.56 31.89 -1.16
N LYS A 38 12.69 31.48 -0.22
CA LYS A 38 12.71 30.14 0.39
C LYS A 38 12.55 29.06 -0.67
N VAL A 39 11.62 29.23 -1.62
CA VAL A 39 11.38 28.28 -2.72
C VAL A 39 12.59 28.20 -3.65
N ALA A 40 13.11 29.34 -4.12
CA ALA A 40 14.25 29.39 -5.03
C ALA A 40 15.51 28.79 -4.42
N LEU A 41 15.84 29.13 -3.16
CA LEU A 41 16.99 28.54 -2.47
C LEU A 41 16.78 27.05 -2.16
N SER A 42 15.56 26.63 -1.79
CA SER A 42 15.27 25.20 -1.59
C SER A 42 15.43 24.39 -2.86
N ASP A 43 15.06 24.96 -4.02
CA ASP A 43 15.27 24.36 -5.32
C ASP A 43 16.77 24.23 -5.63
N LYS A 44 17.56 25.30 -5.42
CA LYS A 44 19.02 25.28 -5.59
C LYS A 44 19.74 24.32 -4.64
N ILE A 45 19.23 24.15 -3.41
CA ILE A 45 19.74 23.14 -2.47
C ILE A 45 19.41 21.74 -2.98
N ARG A 46 18.18 21.51 -3.44
CA ARG A 46 17.74 20.21 -3.96
C ARG A 46 18.50 19.79 -5.20
N SER A 47 18.82 20.74 -6.09
CA SER A 47 19.60 20.50 -7.30
C SER A 47 21.12 20.44 -7.05
N GLY A 48 21.58 20.68 -5.81
CA GLY A 48 23.02 20.74 -5.50
C GLY A 48 23.73 21.94 -6.14
N GLU A 49 22.97 22.95 -6.56
CA GLU A 49 23.44 24.14 -7.25
C GLU A 49 23.72 25.31 -6.30
N LEU A 50 23.30 25.21 -5.03
CA LEU A 50 23.70 26.13 -3.95
C LEU A 50 24.96 25.59 -3.26
N VAL A 51 26.02 26.38 -3.25
CA VAL A 51 27.30 26.04 -2.62
C VAL A 51 27.63 27.10 -1.57
N ALA A 52 27.81 26.71 -0.31
CA ALA A 52 28.31 27.60 0.72
C ALA A 52 29.83 27.48 0.83
N ILE A 53 30.55 28.60 0.79
CA ILE A 53 32.02 28.62 0.91
C ILE A 53 32.48 29.57 2.01
N PRO A 54 33.52 29.25 2.79
CA PRO A 54 34.16 30.24 3.64
C PRO A 54 34.89 31.26 2.76
N ALA A 55 34.76 32.56 3.04
CA ALA A 55 35.38 33.63 2.23
C ALA A 55 36.91 33.46 2.06
N SER A 56 37.57 32.80 3.02
CA SER A 56 39.00 32.49 3.02
C SER A 56 39.46 31.46 1.97
N HIS A 57 38.54 30.79 1.26
CA HIS A 57 38.87 29.71 0.30
C HIS A 57 39.06 30.16 -1.15
N LEU A 58 38.85 31.44 -1.47
CA LEU A 58 39.10 31.98 -2.81
C LEU A 58 40.42 32.78 -2.81
N ASP A 59 41.30 32.60 -3.81
CA ASP A 59 42.51 33.42 -3.98
C ASP A 59 42.14 34.65 -4.82
N ILE A 60 41.64 35.68 -4.15
CA ILE A 60 40.82 36.77 -4.71
C ILE A 60 41.59 37.93 -5.41
N PRO A 61 42.92 38.16 -5.30
CA PRO A 61 43.47 39.46 -5.67
C PRO A 61 43.56 39.73 -7.18
N ARG A 62 43.31 38.75 -8.07
CA ARG A 62 43.40 38.93 -9.54
C ARG A 62 42.37 38.11 -10.31
N THR A 63 41.63 38.75 -11.23
CA THR A 63 40.62 38.13 -12.11
C THR A 63 41.12 36.88 -12.84
N ASN A 64 42.36 36.87 -13.35
CA ASN A 64 42.90 35.71 -14.07
C ASN A 64 43.11 34.48 -13.17
N LYS A 65 43.42 34.68 -11.89
CA LYS A 65 43.55 33.59 -10.92
C LYS A 65 42.18 33.06 -10.51
N LEU A 66 41.26 33.99 -10.19
CA LEU A 66 39.88 33.65 -9.86
C LEU A 66 39.21 32.89 -11.01
N SER A 67 39.32 33.37 -12.25
CA SER A 67 38.76 32.67 -13.43
C SER A 67 39.29 31.24 -13.61
N ARG A 68 40.59 30.99 -13.37
CA ARG A 68 41.16 29.63 -13.39
C ARG A 68 40.65 28.76 -12.25
N GLN A 69 40.57 29.31 -11.03
CA GLN A 69 40.01 28.58 -9.89
C GLN A 69 38.54 28.25 -10.11
N LEU A 70 37.73 29.20 -10.58
CA LEU A 70 36.33 28.96 -10.93
C LEU A 70 36.18 27.94 -12.05
N SER A 71 37.07 27.93 -13.05
CA SER A 71 37.08 26.89 -14.09
C SER A 71 37.31 25.50 -13.49
N ASN A 72 38.29 25.37 -12.60
CA ASN A 72 38.62 24.09 -11.96
C ASN A 72 37.51 23.60 -11.02
N LEU A 73 36.75 24.52 -10.43
CA LEU A 73 35.60 24.23 -9.57
C LEU A 73 34.29 24.05 -10.37
N GLY A 74 34.31 24.21 -11.69
CA GLY A 74 33.12 24.13 -12.54
C GLY A 74 32.10 25.23 -12.23
N LEU A 75 32.57 26.44 -11.91
CA LEU A 75 31.79 27.62 -11.51
C LEU A 75 31.85 28.75 -12.57
N LEU A 76 32.24 28.43 -13.81
CA LEU A 76 32.23 29.38 -14.94
C LEU A 76 30.94 29.34 -15.77
N ASP A 77 30.01 28.44 -15.46
CA ASP A 77 28.62 28.58 -15.91
C ASP A 77 27.99 29.80 -15.22
N ARG A 78 26.80 30.24 -15.65
CA ARG A 78 26.08 31.40 -15.07
C ARG A 78 25.97 31.28 -13.55
N THR A 79 26.89 31.90 -12.81
CA THR A 79 27.09 31.68 -11.37
C THR A 79 26.89 33.00 -10.64
N LEU A 80 26.08 32.97 -9.59
CA LEU A 80 25.86 34.10 -8.71
C LEU A 80 26.63 33.89 -7.41
N PHE A 81 27.60 34.75 -7.12
CA PHE A 81 28.18 34.87 -5.80
C PHE A 81 27.32 35.79 -4.94
N VAL A 82 26.94 35.33 -3.76
CA VAL A 82 26.32 36.16 -2.73
C VAL A 82 27.36 36.37 -1.64
N SER A 83 27.97 37.56 -1.63
CA SER A 83 29.02 37.89 -0.68
C SER A 83 29.13 39.39 -0.46
N SER A 84 29.56 39.77 0.74
CA SER A 84 29.88 41.16 1.09
C SER A 84 31.35 41.53 0.85
N ASP A 85 32.18 40.61 0.32
CA ASP A 85 33.59 40.88 0.01
C ASP A 85 33.77 41.70 -1.28
N ILE A 86 34.20 42.95 -1.11
CA ILE A 86 34.45 43.88 -2.21
C ILE A 86 35.55 43.40 -3.16
N THR A 87 36.51 42.62 -2.67
CA THR A 87 37.61 42.08 -3.47
C THR A 87 37.08 41.05 -4.47
N LEU A 88 36.14 40.21 -4.04
CA LEU A 88 35.48 39.22 -4.89
C LEU A 88 34.64 39.89 -5.96
N HIS A 89 33.91 40.94 -5.60
CA HIS A 89 33.15 41.75 -6.55
C HIS A 89 34.08 42.38 -7.61
N LEU A 90 35.18 43.01 -7.20
CA LEU A 90 36.15 43.63 -8.11
C LEU A 90 36.88 42.62 -9.01
N ALA A 91 37.15 41.42 -8.50
CA ALA A 91 37.83 40.36 -9.24
C ALA A 91 36.91 39.63 -10.23
N SER A 92 35.62 39.48 -9.91
CA SER A 92 34.64 38.74 -10.71
C SER A 92 33.94 39.58 -11.79
N ARG A 93 33.82 40.92 -11.62
CA ARG A 93 33.07 41.81 -12.54
C ARG A 93 33.45 41.74 -14.04
N ASN A 94 34.65 41.25 -14.35
CA ASN A 94 35.16 41.12 -15.71
C ASN A 94 34.98 39.69 -16.28
N ILE A 95 34.33 38.78 -15.54
CA ILE A 95 34.02 37.42 -15.96
C ILE A 95 32.54 37.40 -16.39
N PRO A 96 32.23 37.31 -17.70
CA PRO A 96 30.87 37.56 -18.21
C PRO A 96 29.77 36.61 -17.69
N THR A 97 30.16 35.46 -17.15
CA THR A 97 29.24 34.42 -16.64
C THR A 97 29.10 34.44 -15.12
N VAL A 98 29.73 35.39 -14.43
CA VAL A 98 29.74 35.45 -12.96
C VAL A 98 29.20 36.79 -12.50
N ASP A 99 28.12 36.75 -11.73
CA ASP A 99 27.55 37.92 -11.05
C ASP A 99 27.89 37.84 -9.55
N THR A 100 28.14 38.98 -8.90
CA THR A 100 28.39 39.04 -7.45
C THR A 100 27.50 40.11 -6.83
N LEU A 101 26.63 39.72 -5.90
CA LEU A 101 25.69 40.58 -5.19
C LEU A 101 25.87 40.43 -3.67
N THR A 102 25.50 41.44 -2.89
CA THR A 102 25.45 41.30 -1.44
C THR A 102 24.16 40.60 -0.98
N PRO A 103 24.08 40.08 0.26
CA PRO A 103 22.84 39.57 0.85
C PRO A 103 21.67 40.57 0.82
N GLU A 104 21.97 41.87 0.85
CA GLU A 104 21.00 42.96 0.82
C GLU A 104 20.47 43.20 -0.60
N GLU A 105 21.31 43.01 -1.62
CA GLU A 105 20.99 43.25 -3.03
C GLU A 105 20.28 42.07 -3.70
N VAL A 106 20.60 40.83 -3.29
CA VAL A 106 20.08 39.62 -3.95
C VAL A 106 18.55 39.52 -3.86
N ASP A 107 17.92 39.28 -5.01
CA ASP A 107 16.48 39.08 -5.17
C ASP A 107 16.18 37.65 -5.69
N VAL A 108 14.91 37.23 -5.62
CA VAL A 108 14.45 35.89 -6.02
C VAL A 108 14.79 35.62 -7.49
N TYR A 109 14.70 36.65 -8.34
CA TYR A 109 15.01 36.54 -9.75
C TYR A 109 16.48 36.18 -10.01
N ASP A 110 17.41 36.74 -9.23
CA ASP A 110 18.84 36.53 -9.40
C ASP A 110 19.21 35.08 -9.06
N VAL A 111 18.64 34.55 -7.97
CA VAL A 111 18.80 33.15 -7.56
C VAL A 111 18.24 32.18 -8.59
N LEU A 112 17.10 32.50 -9.22
CA LEU A 112 16.48 31.66 -10.24
C LEU A 112 17.23 31.72 -11.59
N CYS A 113 17.77 32.88 -11.95
CA CYS A 113 18.52 33.04 -13.21
C CYS A 113 19.91 32.42 -13.16
N ALA A 114 20.50 32.33 -11.97
CA ALA A 114 21.78 31.68 -11.77
C ALA A 114 21.65 30.16 -11.93
N LYS A 115 22.58 29.54 -12.65
CA LYS A 115 22.70 28.09 -12.70
C LYS A 115 23.29 27.58 -11.38
N LYS A 116 24.31 28.26 -10.85
CA LYS A 116 24.88 27.98 -9.53
C LYS A 116 24.85 29.22 -8.67
N VAL A 117 24.57 29.04 -7.38
CA VAL A 117 24.59 30.12 -6.39
C VAL A 117 25.65 29.77 -5.36
N VAL A 118 26.66 30.62 -5.23
CA VAL A 118 27.77 30.42 -4.30
C VAL A 118 27.66 31.48 -3.21
N VAL A 119 27.38 31.09 -1.98
CA VAL A 119 27.13 32.03 -0.88
C VAL A 119 28.26 31.94 0.11
N ASP A 120 28.83 33.08 0.51
CA ASP A 120 29.77 33.06 1.62
C ASP A 120 29.04 32.73 2.94
N VAL A 121 29.68 31.98 3.85
CA VAL A 121 29.01 31.50 5.07
C VAL A 121 28.47 32.65 5.94
N GLN A 122 29.13 33.80 5.97
CA GLN A 122 28.65 34.98 6.72
C GLN A 122 27.47 35.65 5.99
N ALA A 123 27.56 35.80 4.67
CA ALA A 123 26.48 36.27 3.81
C ALA A 123 25.23 35.39 3.87
N LEU A 124 25.40 34.07 4.03
CA LEU A 124 24.29 33.13 4.17
C LEU A 124 23.48 33.40 5.43
N ASN A 125 24.14 33.73 6.54
CA ASN A 125 23.48 34.10 7.79
C ASN A 125 22.72 35.42 7.65
N SER A 126 23.32 36.43 7.02
CA SER A 126 22.65 37.71 6.73
C SER A 126 21.42 37.52 5.83
N LEU A 127 21.54 36.69 4.79
CA LEU A 127 20.43 36.36 3.89
C LEU A 127 19.31 35.61 4.62
N TYR A 128 19.65 34.66 5.50
CA TYR A 128 18.70 33.94 6.32
C TYR A 128 17.92 34.87 7.26
N HIS A 129 18.61 35.77 7.97
CA HIS A 129 17.98 36.78 8.82
C HIS A 129 17.05 37.70 8.03
N LYS A 130 17.48 38.17 6.84
CA LYS A 130 16.65 39.00 5.95
C LYS A 130 15.35 38.29 5.55
N ILE A 131 15.41 36.98 5.28
CA ILE A 131 14.23 36.16 4.96
C ILE A 131 13.28 36.07 6.15
N GLN A 132 13.79 35.81 7.36
CA GLN A 132 12.96 35.71 8.57
C GLN A 132 12.27 37.03 8.93
N ILE A 133 12.99 38.16 8.84
CA ILE A 133 12.40 39.50 9.07
C ILE A 133 11.29 39.80 8.05
N LYS A 134 11.53 39.53 6.75
CA LYS A 134 10.52 39.78 5.70
C LYS A 134 9.33 38.83 5.77
N ALA A 135 9.50 37.62 6.31
CA ALA A 135 8.42 36.69 6.61
C ALA A 135 7.58 37.12 7.83
N GLY A 136 8.14 37.99 8.70
CA GLY A 136 7.55 38.38 9.98
C GLY A 136 7.74 37.33 11.08
N GLU A 137 8.78 36.50 10.94
CA GLU A 137 9.14 35.42 11.90
C GLU A 137 9.97 35.95 13.08
N ILE A 138 10.66 37.07 12.89
CA ILE A 138 11.42 37.79 13.93
C ILE A 138 11.20 39.31 13.80
N GLU A 139 11.21 40.03 14.92
CA GLU A 139 11.11 41.50 14.93
C GLU A 139 12.45 42.14 14.51
N GLY A 140 12.39 43.08 13.56
CA GLY A 140 13.56 43.82 13.10
C GLY A 140 13.23 44.73 11.90
N SER A 141 13.96 45.83 11.74
CA SER A 141 13.89 46.71 10.57
C SER A 141 14.98 46.33 9.57
N VAL A 142 14.59 46.03 8.32
CA VAL A 142 15.54 45.97 7.20
C VAL A 142 15.71 47.40 6.71
N GLU A 143 16.78 48.08 7.11
CA GLU A 143 17.14 49.38 6.52
C GLU A 143 17.60 49.17 5.07
N GLU A 144 17.17 50.05 4.17
CA GLU A 144 17.66 50.11 2.79
C GLU A 144 19.08 50.68 2.79
N PRO A 145 19.98 50.23 1.89
CA PRO A 145 21.41 50.47 2.05
C PRO A 145 21.78 51.95 1.88
N GLU A 146 22.29 52.56 2.95
CA GLU A 146 23.17 53.73 2.89
C GLU A 146 24.61 53.32 3.20
N GLU A 147 25.56 54.02 2.57
CA GLU A 147 26.99 53.72 2.48
C GLU A 147 27.76 53.74 3.83
N PHE A 148 28.77 52.85 3.91
CA PHE A 148 29.94 52.78 4.81
C PHE A 148 29.83 52.30 6.28
N GLY A 149 30.38 51.09 6.51
CA GLY A 149 31.61 50.87 7.30
C GLY A 149 31.50 50.57 8.80
N PHE A 150 31.71 49.30 9.21
CA PHE A 150 32.16 48.95 10.58
C PHE A 150 33.01 47.67 10.61
N GLU A 151 34.19 47.75 11.24
CA GLU A 151 35.04 46.62 11.62
C GLU A 151 34.45 45.89 12.84
N THR A 152 34.58 44.56 12.88
CA THR A 152 34.31 43.73 14.07
C THR A 152 35.53 42.85 14.41
N PRO A 153 35.78 42.57 15.70
CA PRO A 153 37.08 42.09 16.18
C PRO A 153 37.30 40.60 15.91
N ALA A 154 38.53 40.23 15.56
CA ALA A 154 38.94 38.85 15.31
C ALA A 154 39.02 38.04 16.63
N LEU A 155 38.50 36.81 16.58
CA LEU A 155 38.63 35.80 17.65
C LEU A 155 40.09 35.34 17.76
N THR A 156 40.49 34.96 18.98
CA THR A 156 41.87 34.52 19.25
C THR A 156 42.10 33.06 18.88
N GLU A 157 43.34 32.68 18.54
CA GLU A 157 43.72 31.30 18.18
C GLU A 157 43.28 30.26 19.23
N GLN A 158 43.21 30.63 20.51
CA GLN A 158 42.72 29.75 21.58
C GLN A 158 41.21 29.51 21.53
N GLU A 159 40.42 30.50 21.11
CA GLU A 159 38.97 30.35 20.92
C GLU A 159 38.66 29.54 19.66
N GLU A 160 39.47 29.68 18.62
CA GLU A 160 39.42 28.87 17.40
C GLU A 160 39.78 27.39 17.68
N GLN A 161 40.79 27.15 18.52
CA GLN A 161 41.22 25.81 18.91
C GLN A 161 40.25 25.12 19.88
N ALA A 162 39.62 25.87 20.80
CA ALA A 162 38.59 25.35 21.70
C ALA A 162 37.25 25.04 21.00
N LEU A 163 36.95 25.73 19.90
CA LEU A 163 35.81 25.41 19.02
C LEU A 163 36.07 24.15 18.18
N LEU A 164 37.32 23.89 17.78
CA LEU A 164 37.72 22.70 17.02
C LEU A 164 37.73 21.40 17.86
N GLU A 165 37.78 21.47 19.20
CA GLU A 165 37.85 20.29 20.08
C GLU A 165 36.48 19.75 20.54
N LYS A 166 35.35 20.43 20.23
CA LYS A 166 34.02 19.98 20.66
C LYS A 166 33.34 19.07 19.62
N ALA A 167 33.30 17.77 19.96
CA ALA A 167 32.50 16.69 19.35
C ALA A 167 32.71 16.49 17.84
N ASP A 168 33.92 16.06 17.46
CA ASP A 168 34.25 15.80 16.07
C ASP A 168 33.90 14.36 15.64
N PHE A 169 32.90 14.21 14.77
CA PHE A 169 32.58 12.94 14.10
C PHE A 169 33.61 12.67 12.99
N ARG A 170 34.90 12.50 13.35
CA ARG A 170 35.98 12.18 12.41
C ARG A 170 36.19 10.67 12.28
N LEU A 171 36.29 10.20 11.04
CA LEU A 171 36.76 8.85 10.73
C LEU A 171 38.21 8.69 11.16
N LYS A 172 38.53 7.62 11.90
CA LYS A 172 39.90 7.19 12.15
C LYS A 172 40.20 5.97 11.31
N PHE A 173 41.38 5.94 10.71
CA PHE A 173 41.77 4.87 9.80
C PHE A 173 42.92 4.07 10.39
N SER A 174 42.96 2.76 10.11
CA SER A 174 44.18 1.98 10.34
C SER A 174 45.31 2.45 9.42
N ALA A 175 46.56 2.25 9.85
CA ALA A 175 47.73 2.60 9.04
C ALA A 175 47.73 1.91 7.68
N GLU A 176 47.26 0.65 7.63
CA GLU A 176 47.18 -0.10 6.40
C GLU A 176 46.13 0.44 5.42
N VAL A 177 44.94 0.80 5.91
CA VAL A 177 43.90 1.39 5.05
C VAL A 177 44.35 2.76 4.55
N LEU A 178 45.02 3.57 5.38
CA LEU A 178 45.60 4.84 4.95
C LEU A 178 46.65 4.66 3.85
N ASP A 179 47.57 3.70 4.00
CA ASP A 179 48.54 3.36 2.95
C ASP A 179 47.84 2.91 1.67
N ALA A 180 46.83 2.05 1.78
CA ALA A 180 46.07 1.54 0.65
C ALA A 180 45.38 2.66 -0.12
N MET A 181 44.74 3.60 0.59
CA MET A 181 44.10 4.76 -0.02
C MET A 181 45.12 5.71 -0.66
N ALA A 182 46.24 6.00 0.02
CA ALA A 182 47.31 6.87 -0.49
C ALA A 182 47.99 6.28 -1.74
N THR A 183 48.17 4.97 -1.78
CA THR A 183 48.83 4.25 -2.88
C THR A 183 47.86 3.71 -3.93
N ARG A 184 46.55 4.02 -3.81
CA ARG A 184 45.48 3.51 -4.69
C ARG A 184 45.52 1.99 -4.84
N LYS A 185 45.63 1.27 -3.74
CA LYS A 185 45.39 -0.18 -3.67
C LYS A 185 43.89 -0.46 -3.49
N PRO A 186 43.36 -1.58 -3.99
CA PRO A 186 41.95 -1.93 -3.83
C PRO A 186 41.62 -2.20 -2.36
N VAL A 187 40.56 -1.56 -1.85
CA VAL A 187 40.06 -1.72 -0.49
C VAL A 187 38.64 -2.30 -0.52
N VAL A 188 38.37 -3.28 0.34
CA VAL A 188 37.03 -3.87 0.54
C VAL A 188 36.61 -3.66 1.98
N ALA A 189 35.52 -2.91 2.18
CA ALA A 189 34.92 -2.74 3.49
C ALA A 189 34.25 -4.03 3.98
N LEU A 190 34.23 -4.21 5.30
CA LEU A 190 33.54 -5.30 6.02
C LEU A 190 32.73 -4.73 7.18
N GLU A 191 31.53 -5.24 7.42
CA GLU A 191 30.71 -4.84 8.55
C GLU A 191 31.15 -5.52 9.85
N SER A 192 30.80 -4.94 11.00
CA SER A 192 31.09 -5.51 12.32
C SER A 192 29.84 -5.97 13.09
N THR A 193 28.63 -5.71 12.58
CA THR A 193 27.40 -6.31 13.15
C THR A 193 27.44 -7.83 13.04
N ILE A 194 28.02 -8.39 11.98
CA ILE A 194 28.16 -9.84 11.83
C ILE A 194 29.04 -10.46 12.93
N ILE A 195 30.02 -9.69 13.41
CA ILE A 195 30.94 -10.10 14.48
C ILE A 195 30.28 -9.98 15.86
N THR A 196 29.53 -8.90 16.09
CA THR A 196 28.94 -8.59 17.41
C THR A 196 27.58 -9.26 17.66
N HIS A 197 26.77 -9.43 16.61
CA HIS A 197 25.37 -9.88 16.71
C HIS A 197 24.98 -10.98 15.71
N GLY A 198 25.82 -11.26 14.71
CA GLY A 198 25.48 -12.15 13.60
C GLY A 198 25.83 -13.63 13.80
N LEU A 199 26.82 -13.93 14.65
CA LEU A 199 27.29 -15.30 14.89
C LEU A 199 27.59 -15.55 16.37
N PRO A 200 27.55 -16.83 16.82
CA PRO A 200 27.99 -17.23 18.16
C PRO A 200 29.45 -16.83 18.43
N ARG A 201 29.78 -16.68 19.73
CA ARG A 201 31.15 -16.35 20.16
C ARG A 201 32.14 -17.45 19.79
N GLY A 202 33.33 -17.06 19.36
CA GLY A 202 34.36 -17.95 18.84
C GLY A 202 34.29 -18.08 17.33
N ASP A 203 33.11 -18.43 16.80
CA ASP A 203 32.87 -18.48 15.36
C ASP A 203 32.92 -17.07 14.72
N ASN A 204 32.43 -16.07 15.44
CA ASN A 204 32.45 -14.66 15.03
C ASN A 204 33.86 -14.10 14.76
N LEU A 205 34.81 -14.28 15.70
CA LEU A 205 36.20 -13.82 15.55
C LEU A 205 36.95 -14.62 14.48
N SER A 206 36.74 -15.94 14.46
CA SER A 206 37.31 -16.84 13.45
C SER A 206 36.89 -16.42 12.05
N LEU A 207 35.60 -16.13 11.84
CA LEU A 207 35.09 -15.60 10.59
C LEU A 207 35.75 -14.26 10.24
N GLY A 208 35.74 -13.29 11.16
CA GLY A 208 36.33 -11.96 10.90
C GLY A 208 37.77 -12.04 10.37
N ARG A 209 38.63 -12.81 11.06
CA ARG A 209 40.01 -13.06 10.62
C ARG A 209 40.08 -13.78 9.28
N LYS A 210 39.20 -14.76 9.06
CA LYS A 210 39.16 -15.53 7.81
C LYS A 210 38.76 -14.66 6.62
N LEU A 211 37.81 -13.74 6.77
CA LEU A 211 37.41 -12.80 5.72
C LEU A 211 38.54 -11.84 5.38
N GLU A 212 39.23 -11.29 6.38
CA GLU A 212 40.42 -10.46 6.13
C GLU A 212 41.48 -11.23 5.35
N LYS A 213 41.74 -12.48 5.73
CA LYS A 213 42.69 -13.34 5.03
C LYS A 213 42.26 -13.58 3.58
N ILE A 214 41.00 -13.93 3.31
CA ILE A 214 40.49 -14.18 1.95
C ILE A 214 40.67 -12.95 1.07
N ILE A 215 40.31 -11.76 1.57
CA ILE A 215 40.44 -10.51 0.81
C ILE A 215 41.91 -10.21 0.50
N ARG A 216 42.81 -10.39 1.48
CA ARG A 216 44.26 -10.24 1.31
C ARG A 216 44.84 -11.21 0.29
N ASP A 217 44.50 -12.49 0.42
CA ASP A 217 44.98 -13.55 -0.49
C ASP A 217 44.54 -13.30 -1.95
N ASN A 218 43.43 -12.58 -2.15
CA ASN A 218 42.91 -12.21 -3.47
C ASN A 218 43.35 -10.81 -3.92
N GLY A 219 44.30 -10.17 -3.23
CA GLY A 219 44.99 -8.97 -3.70
C GLY A 219 44.32 -7.64 -3.31
N ALA A 220 43.35 -7.65 -2.40
CA ALA A 220 42.72 -6.45 -1.85
C ALA A 220 43.01 -6.27 -0.36
N ILE A 221 42.81 -5.04 0.14
CA ILE A 221 43.01 -4.68 1.54
C ILE A 221 41.65 -4.69 2.25
N PRO A 222 41.46 -5.53 3.30
CA PRO A 222 40.22 -5.54 4.05
C PRO A 222 40.14 -4.35 5.02
N ALA A 223 38.95 -3.79 5.18
CA ALA A 223 38.68 -2.74 6.14
C ALA A 223 37.42 -3.07 6.95
N HIS A 224 37.56 -3.78 8.07
CA HIS A 224 36.47 -3.86 9.05
C HIS A 224 36.15 -2.47 9.58
N ILE A 225 34.87 -2.11 9.58
CA ILE A 225 34.37 -0.82 10.05
C ILE A 225 33.55 -1.05 11.30
N ALA A 226 33.78 -0.24 12.34
CA ALA A 226 33.03 -0.26 13.60
C ALA A 226 33.07 1.11 14.27
N VAL A 227 32.31 1.29 15.35
CA VAL A 227 32.49 2.43 16.27
C VAL A 227 33.07 1.90 17.56
N ILE A 228 34.19 2.44 18.02
CA ILE A 228 34.81 2.10 19.30
C ILE A 228 35.01 3.39 20.09
N ASP A 229 34.47 3.43 21.30
CA ASP A 229 34.50 4.57 22.23
C ASP A 229 34.05 5.88 21.55
N GLY A 230 32.98 5.80 20.77
CA GLY A 230 32.42 6.93 20.02
C GLY A 230 33.19 7.34 18.76
N HIS A 231 34.26 6.63 18.41
CA HIS A 231 35.04 6.92 17.21
C HIS A 231 34.73 5.93 16.09
N PRO A 232 34.26 6.39 14.92
CA PRO A 232 34.14 5.55 13.74
C PRO A 232 35.54 5.16 13.24
N LEU A 233 35.83 3.85 13.22
CA LEU A 233 37.09 3.28 12.78
C LEU A 233 36.92 2.60 11.42
N VAL A 234 37.88 2.83 10.51
CA VAL A 234 37.95 2.23 9.18
C VAL A 234 39.22 1.39 9.08
N GLY A 235 39.05 0.08 9.14
CA GLY A 235 40.11 -0.89 9.40
C GLY A 235 40.38 -1.03 10.89
N LEU A 236 40.12 -2.22 11.42
CA LEU A 236 40.38 -2.56 12.82
C LEU A 236 41.73 -3.27 12.95
N SER A 237 42.41 -3.05 14.07
CA SER A 237 43.49 -3.95 14.49
C SER A 237 42.92 -5.29 14.97
N ASP A 238 43.73 -6.35 14.90
CA ASP A 238 43.33 -7.68 15.39
C ASP A 238 42.82 -7.64 16.84
N LYS A 239 43.47 -6.82 17.70
CA LYS A 239 43.04 -6.62 19.08
C LYS A 239 41.70 -5.91 19.20
N GLN A 240 41.41 -4.92 18.36
CA GLN A 240 40.11 -4.24 18.34
C GLN A 240 39.00 -5.17 17.84
N LEU A 241 39.30 -6.00 16.85
CA LEU A 241 38.39 -7.03 16.35
C LEU A 241 38.10 -8.09 17.42
N GLU A 242 39.13 -8.52 18.15
CA GLU A 242 39.03 -9.43 19.30
C GLU A 242 38.18 -8.84 20.43
N ILE A 243 38.40 -7.58 20.79
CA ILE A 243 37.59 -6.86 21.80
C ILE A 243 36.12 -6.83 21.39
N LEU A 244 35.81 -6.43 20.15
CA LEU A 244 34.43 -6.41 19.66
C LEU A 244 33.78 -7.80 19.64
N ALA A 245 34.54 -8.86 19.40
CA ALA A 245 34.02 -10.21 19.29
C ALA A 245 33.84 -10.92 20.64
N LEU A 246 34.71 -10.64 21.63
CA LEU A 246 34.85 -11.45 22.85
C LEU A 246 34.56 -10.71 24.16
N ASP A 247 34.72 -9.38 24.22
CA ASP A 247 34.57 -8.64 25.48
C ASP A 247 33.09 -8.45 25.84
N GLU A 248 32.61 -9.19 26.84
CA GLU A 248 31.22 -9.11 27.30
C GLU A 248 30.90 -7.78 27.99
N SER A 249 31.89 -7.14 28.59
CA SER A 249 31.70 -5.89 29.33
C SER A 249 31.43 -4.71 28.39
N LEU A 250 31.80 -4.84 27.12
CA LEU A 250 31.63 -3.83 26.08
C LEU A 250 30.16 -3.56 25.77
N ASN A 251 29.29 -4.57 25.91
CA ASN A 251 27.86 -4.54 25.53
C ASN A 251 27.62 -3.79 24.20
N PRO A 252 28.17 -4.29 23.08
CA PRO A 252 28.28 -3.53 21.85
C PRO A 252 26.90 -3.16 21.28
N LEU A 253 26.72 -1.91 20.89
CA LEU A 253 25.52 -1.47 20.17
C LEU A 253 25.47 -2.05 18.75
N LYS A 254 24.26 -2.30 18.25
CA LYS A 254 24.03 -2.51 16.81
C LYS A 254 23.79 -1.15 16.16
N ILE A 255 24.74 -0.69 15.35
CA ILE A 255 24.81 0.71 14.88
C ILE A 255 24.41 0.81 13.41
N SER A 256 23.19 1.27 13.14
CA SER A 256 22.75 1.71 11.81
C SER A 256 23.06 3.20 11.60
N ARG A 257 22.72 3.77 10.43
CA ARG A 257 22.96 5.18 10.11
C ARG A 257 22.45 6.14 11.17
N ARG A 258 21.24 5.92 11.68
CA ARG A 258 20.63 6.77 12.72
C ARG A 258 21.35 6.70 14.07
N ASP A 259 22.06 5.61 14.32
CA ASP A 259 22.70 5.34 15.61
C ASP A 259 24.14 5.88 15.65
N LEU A 260 24.73 6.24 14.51
CA LEU A 260 26.11 6.74 14.40
C LEU A 260 26.36 7.97 15.28
N ALA A 261 25.47 8.97 15.22
CA ALA A 261 25.60 10.19 16.02
C ALA A 261 25.45 9.90 17.52
N VAL A 262 24.54 8.99 17.89
CA VAL A 262 24.32 8.58 19.28
C VAL A 262 25.55 7.85 19.81
N ALA A 263 26.09 6.91 19.03
CA ALA A 263 27.28 6.16 19.42
C ALA A 263 28.48 7.09 19.62
N SER A 264 28.64 8.07 18.74
CA SER A 264 29.72 9.06 18.84
C SER A 264 29.55 10.00 20.04
N ALA A 265 28.37 10.61 20.21
CA ALA A 265 28.12 11.56 21.29
C ALA A 265 28.19 10.92 22.69
N LEU A 266 27.84 9.63 22.81
CA LEU A 266 27.80 8.90 24.09
C LEU A 266 29.02 8.01 24.32
N ASN A 267 30.07 8.13 23.49
CA ASN A 267 31.28 7.32 23.55
C ASN A 267 30.97 5.81 23.62
N LYS A 268 29.98 5.35 22.84
CA LYS A 268 29.58 3.94 22.80
C LYS A 268 30.37 3.19 21.75
N SER A 269 30.63 1.92 22.06
CA SER A 269 31.22 0.95 21.15
C SER A 269 30.13 0.06 20.55
N GLY A 270 30.31 -0.37 19.30
CA GLY A 270 29.32 -1.20 18.63
C GLY A 270 29.68 -1.60 17.22
N GLY A 271 29.01 -2.66 16.76
CA GLY A 271 29.13 -3.15 15.40
C GLY A 271 28.23 -2.35 14.45
N THR A 272 28.76 -1.94 13.30
CA THR A 272 27.99 -1.23 12.27
C THR A 272 27.20 -2.23 11.43
N THR A 273 25.93 -1.93 11.13
CA THR A 273 25.12 -2.73 10.19
C THR A 273 25.57 -2.47 8.76
N VAL A 274 24.92 -3.11 7.78
CA VAL A 274 25.09 -2.77 6.36
C VAL A 274 24.91 -1.27 6.11
N ALA A 275 23.78 -0.64 6.51
CA ALA A 275 23.59 0.81 6.37
C ALA A 275 24.67 1.65 7.07
N GLY A 276 25.02 1.31 8.33
CA GLY A 276 26.07 2.04 9.05
C GLY A 276 27.44 1.92 8.36
N THR A 277 27.75 0.74 7.83
CA THR A 277 29.00 0.45 7.12
C THR A 277 29.05 1.15 5.76
N ILE A 278 27.95 1.17 4.99
CA ILE A 278 27.85 1.93 3.73
C ILE A 278 28.11 3.42 3.99
N CYS A 279 27.48 3.98 5.02
CA CYS A 279 27.63 5.39 5.37
C CYS A 279 29.10 5.76 5.64
N LEU A 280 29.78 4.98 6.48
CA LEU A 280 31.17 5.21 6.85
C LEU A 280 32.15 4.86 5.72
N ALA A 281 31.90 3.80 4.96
CA ALA A 281 32.70 3.42 3.79
C ALA A 281 32.62 4.50 2.69
N SER A 282 31.42 5.03 2.45
CA SER A 282 31.20 6.15 1.52
C SER A 282 31.97 7.40 1.97
N ALA A 283 31.88 7.75 3.26
CA ALA A 283 32.62 8.87 3.83
C ALA A 283 34.15 8.65 3.79
N ALA A 284 34.60 7.39 3.86
CA ALA A 284 35.98 6.99 3.68
C ALA A 284 36.43 6.91 2.20
N GLY A 285 35.52 7.08 1.23
CA GLY A 285 35.84 6.89 -0.19
C GLY A 285 36.12 5.43 -0.59
N ILE A 286 35.66 4.45 0.19
CA ILE A 286 35.76 3.02 -0.14
C ILE A 286 34.55 2.62 -0.99
N LYS A 287 34.80 2.15 -2.22
CA LYS A 287 33.77 1.86 -3.23
C LYS A 287 33.10 0.49 -3.08
N HIS A 288 33.76 -0.50 -2.49
CA HIS A 288 33.26 -1.88 -2.43
C HIS A 288 33.09 -2.36 -0.98
N PHE A 289 31.95 -2.97 -0.68
CA PHE A 289 31.60 -3.48 0.65
C PHE A 289 31.08 -4.92 0.53
N CYS A 290 31.69 -5.83 1.30
CA CYS A 290 31.30 -7.24 1.39
C CYS A 290 30.48 -7.51 2.66
N THR A 291 29.34 -8.20 2.50
CA THR A 291 28.53 -8.74 3.61
C THR A 291 27.99 -10.12 3.24
N GLY A 292 27.40 -10.83 4.21
CA GLY A 292 26.64 -12.05 3.93
C GLY A 292 25.39 -11.77 3.10
N GLY A 293 24.53 -10.86 3.58
CA GLY A 293 23.21 -10.66 2.98
C GLY A 293 22.61 -9.31 3.37
N LEU A 294 21.96 -8.68 2.41
CA LEU A 294 21.33 -7.38 2.58
C LEU A 294 20.13 -7.48 3.53
N GLY A 295 19.90 -6.46 4.36
CA GLY A 295 18.55 -6.21 4.87
C GLY A 295 17.60 -5.84 3.73
N GLY A 296 16.32 -5.75 4.00
CA GLY A 296 15.35 -5.49 2.95
C GLY A 296 13.98 -5.17 3.48
N VAL A 297 12.98 -5.30 2.62
CA VAL A 297 11.58 -5.16 2.99
C VAL A 297 11.18 -6.43 3.75
N HIS A 298 10.68 -6.30 4.97
CA HIS A 298 10.17 -7.45 5.72
C HIS A 298 8.84 -7.93 5.12
N ARG A 299 8.55 -9.23 5.26
CA ARG A 299 7.23 -9.76 4.85
C ARG A 299 6.13 -9.10 5.70
N GLY A 300 5.11 -8.53 5.06
CA GLY A 300 4.06 -7.74 5.73
C GLY A 300 4.37 -6.25 5.89
N ALA A 301 5.49 -5.75 5.34
CA ALA A 301 5.90 -4.35 5.44
C ALA A 301 4.97 -3.38 4.69
N GLU A 302 4.14 -3.85 3.77
CA GLU A 302 3.06 -3.06 3.17
C GLU A 302 2.07 -2.54 4.24
N ARG A 303 2.03 -3.20 5.41
CA ARG A 303 1.26 -2.76 6.59
C ARG A 303 2.14 -2.22 7.70
N THR A 304 3.25 -2.90 8.01
CA THR A 304 4.08 -2.59 9.19
C THR A 304 5.11 -1.50 8.93
N TRP A 305 5.43 -1.23 7.66
CA TRP A 305 6.52 -0.37 7.22
C TRP A 305 7.88 -0.77 7.80
N ASP A 306 8.04 -2.06 8.15
CA ASP A 306 9.31 -2.62 8.60
C ASP A 306 10.23 -2.85 7.39
N VAL A 307 10.94 -1.77 7.01
CA VAL A 307 11.86 -1.74 5.88
C VAL A 307 13.26 -1.40 6.39
N SER A 308 14.24 -2.23 6.03
CA SER A 308 15.63 -1.99 6.42
C SER A 308 16.16 -0.67 5.86
N ALA A 309 16.84 0.10 6.70
CA ALA A 309 17.56 1.31 6.30
C ALA A 309 18.67 1.03 5.26
N ASP A 310 19.09 -0.23 5.10
CA ASP A 310 20.08 -0.65 4.11
C ASP A 310 19.67 -0.25 2.68
N LEU A 311 18.37 -0.36 2.35
CA LEU A 311 17.86 -0.08 0.99
C LEU A 311 17.92 1.41 0.67
N THR A 312 17.49 2.24 1.61
CA THR A 312 17.55 3.70 1.47
C THR A 312 19.00 4.19 1.47
N GLU A 313 19.88 3.55 2.24
CA GLU A 313 21.30 3.91 2.27
C GLU A 313 21.98 3.60 0.93
N LEU A 314 21.70 2.43 0.33
CA LEU A 314 22.13 2.10 -1.02
C LEU A 314 21.68 3.13 -2.06
N GLY A 315 20.49 3.71 -1.92
CA GLY A 315 20.00 4.78 -2.80
C GLY A 315 20.70 6.13 -2.64
N ARG A 316 21.45 6.34 -1.55
CA ARG A 316 22.05 7.64 -1.17
C ARG A 316 23.57 7.67 -1.17
N SER A 317 24.21 6.50 -1.15
CA SER A 317 25.66 6.38 -1.00
C SER A 317 26.25 5.55 -2.14
N PRO A 318 27.27 6.06 -2.85
CA PRO A 318 27.88 5.41 -4.01
C PRO A 318 28.84 4.27 -3.62
N VAL A 319 28.35 3.30 -2.84
CA VAL A 319 29.08 2.10 -2.42
C VAL A 319 28.40 0.89 -3.02
N ASN A 320 29.20 0.04 -3.66
CA ASN A 320 28.73 -1.22 -4.24
C ASN A 320 28.76 -2.30 -3.17
N VAL A 321 27.60 -2.90 -2.92
CA VAL A 321 27.42 -3.97 -1.93
C VAL A 321 27.44 -5.31 -2.63
N ILE A 322 28.32 -6.19 -2.17
CA ILE A 322 28.47 -7.55 -2.66
C ILE A 322 27.96 -8.50 -1.57
N CYS A 323 26.91 -9.26 -1.86
CA CYS A 323 26.26 -10.15 -0.90
C CYS A 323 25.48 -11.27 -1.58
N ALA A 324 24.93 -12.22 -0.81
CA ALA A 324 24.12 -13.32 -1.35
C ALA A 324 22.63 -12.96 -1.55
N GLY A 325 22.36 -11.71 -1.97
CA GLY A 325 21.01 -11.16 -2.07
C GLY A 325 20.44 -10.71 -0.72
N ALA A 326 19.11 -10.58 -0.65
CA ALA A 326 18.42 -10.26 0.60
C ALA A 326 18.39 -11.49 1.53
N LYS A 327 18.49 -11.28 2.84
CA LYS A 327 18.35 -12.35 3.84
C LYS A 327 17.03 -13.12 3.61
N SER A 328 17.07 -14.45 3.73
CA SER A 328 15.96 -15.35 3.38
C SER A 328 14.63 -15.10 4.13
N ILE A 329 14.68 -14.43 5.27
CA ILE A 329 13.52 -14.07 6.10
C ILE A 329 12.70 -12.88 5.55
N LEU A 330 13.20 -12.22 4.51
CA LEU A 330 12.65 -10.97 3.95
C LEU A 330 11.71 -11.23 2.77
N ASP A 331 11.04 -10.19 2.30
CA ASP A 331 10.28 -10.18 1.06
C ASP A 331 11.18 -9.78 -0.11
N THR A 332 11.49 -10.73 -0.98
CA THR A 332 12.40 -10.49 -2.11
C THR A 332 11.75 -9.61 -3.18
N SER A 333 10.45 -9.78 -3.45
CA SER A 333 9.74 -9.00 -4.47
C SER A 333 9.71 -7.53 -4.10
N LEU A 334 9.25 -7.23 -2.87
CA LEU A 334 9.14 -5.85 -2.41
C LEU A 334 10.53 -5.22 -2.23
N THR A 335 11.54 -6.00 -1.88
CA THR A 335 12.93 -5.50 -1.81
C THR A 335 13.44 -5.04 -3.17
N LEU A 336 13.18 -5.79 -4.25
CA LEU A 336 13.59 -5.41 -5.61
C LEU A 336 12.87 -4.13 -6.07
N GLU A 337 11.56 -4.04 -5.88
CA GLU A 337 10.76 -2.84 -6.21
C GLU A 337 11.22 -1.60 -5.43
N TYR A 338 11.58 -1.77 -4.16
CA TYR A 338 12.10 -0.68 -3.35
C TYR A 338 13.48 -0.23 -3.86
N LEU A 339 14.37 -1.16 -4.22
CA LEU A 339 15.69 -0.85 -4.78
C LEU A 339 15.58 -0.13 -6.14
N GLU A 340 14.64 -0.53 -7.00
CA GLU A 340 14.33 0.19 -8.23
C GLU A 340 13.90 1.63 -7.93
N THR A 341 12.99 1.81 -6.97
CA THR A 341 12.50 3.13 -6.54
C THR A 341 13.64 4.00 -5.98
N GLN A 342 14.62 3.40 -5.31
CA GLN A 342 15.81 4.10 -4.80
C GLN A 342 16.90 4.34 -5.86
N GLY A 343 16.68 3.93 -7.12
CA GLY A 343 17.66 4.09 -8.20
C GLY A 343 18.92 3.25 -7.99
N VAL A 344 18.81 2.11 -7.30
CA VAL A 344 19.94 1.20 -7.04
C VAL A 344 20.08 0.22 -8.19
N THR A 345 21.28 0.13 -8.76
CA THR A 345 21.55 -0.88 -9.80
C THR A 345 21.64 -2.26 -9.16
N VAL A 346 20.84 -3.23 -9.62
CA VAL A 346 20.86 -4.61 -9.10
C VAL A 346 21.32 -5.57 -10.18
N ALA A 347 22.31 -6.42 -9.87
CA ALA A 347 22.78 -7.45 -10.78
C ALA A 347 23.20 -8.73 -10.06
N THR A 348 22.91 -9.89 -10.65
CA THR A 348 23.49 -11.17 -10.20
C THR A 348 24.87 -11.35 -10.82
N VAL A 349 25.89 -11.60 -10.01
CA VAL A 349 27.24 -11.92 -10.51
C VAL A 349 27.27 -13.41 -10.86
N GLY A 350 26.96 -13.77 -12.11
CA GLY A 350 26.83 -15.16 -12.56
C GLY A 350 26.29 -15.34 -13.98
N GLU A 351 26.11 -16.61 -14.39
CA GLU A 351 25.63 -16.97 -15.74
C GLU A 351 24.15 -16.66 -15.97
N THR A 352 23.35 -16.59 -14.91
CA THR A 352 21.92 -16.30 -14.97
C THR A 352 21.58 -15.03 -14.20
N ASN A 353 20.41 -14.47 -14.48
CA ASN A 353 19.84 -13.35 -13.75
C ASN A 353 18.96 -13.80 -12.57
N ASP A 354 19.03 -15.07 -12.14
CA ASP A 354 18.34 -15.52 -10.94
C ASP A 354 18.81 -14.66 -9.75
N PHE A 355 17.89 -14.04 -9.02
CA PHE A 355 18.23 -13.34 -7.80
C PHE A 355 18.42 -14.37 -6.67
N PRO A 356 19.57 -14.43 -5.98
CA PRO A 356 19.80 -15.40 -4.92
C PRO A 356 19.00 -15.07 -3.64
N ALA A 357 18.46 -16.10 -2.99
CA ALA A 357 17.72 -16.01 -1.74
C ALA A 357 18.60 -16.41 -0.55
N PHE A 358 19.78 -15.79 -0.42
CA PHE A 358 20.73 -16.02 0.66
C PHE A 358 21.27 -17.46 0.73
N TYR A 359 20.52 -18.38 1.34
CA TYR A 359 20.86 -19.81 1.39
C TYR A 359 20.60 -20.54 0.09
N SER A 360 19.73 -20.03 -0.78
CA SER A 360 19.43 -20.64 -2.08
C SER A 360 20.02 -19.81 -3.22
N PRO A 361 20.59 -20.44 -4.27
CA PRO A 361 21.03 -19.73 -5.46
C PRO A 361 19.87 -19.10 -6.25
N LYS A 362 18.61 -19.49 -5.96
CA LYS A 362 17.41 -18.99 -6.63
C LYS A 362 16.34 -18.58 -5.62
N SER A 363 15.75 -17.42 -5.85
CA SER A 363 14.61 -16.88 -5.08
C SER A 363 13.26 -17.06 -5.76
N GLY A 364 13.25 -17.40 -7.06
CA GLY A 364 12.06 -17.29 -7.91
C GLY A 364 11.87 -15.90 -8.54
N TYR A 365 12.72 -14.93 -8.18
CA TYR A 365 12.78 -13.59 -8.78
C TYR A 365 14.07 -13.41 -9.57
N TYR A 366 14.10 -12.39 -10.44
CA TYR A 366 15.23 -12.09 -11.31
C TYR A 366 15.82 -10.72 -11.00
N SER A 367 17.15 -10.65 -10.98
CA SER A 367 17.87 -9.39 -11.08
C SER A 367 17.64 -8.77 -12.48
N PRO A 368 17.60 -7.43 -12.61
CA PRO A 368 17.53 -6.77 -13.91
C PRO A 368 18.69 -7.11 -14.85
N TYR A 369 19.87 -7.40 -14.28
CA TYR A 369 21.08 -7.73 -15.02
C TYR A 369 21.78 -8.97 -14.42
N ASN A 370 22.58 -9.63 -15.24
CA ASN A 370 23.62 -10.56 -14.79
C ASN A 370 24.98 -10.13 -15.33
N LEU A 371 26.01 -10.26 -14.50
CA LEU A 371 27.35 -9.74 -14.78
C LEU A 371 28.41 -10.75 -14.38
N THR A 372 29.57 -10.64 -15.01
CA THR A 372 30.82 -11.23 -14.50
C THR A 372 31.49 -10.27 -13.52
N PRO A 373 32.44 -10.72 -12.67
CA PRO A 373 33.15 -9.81 -11.75
C PRO A 373 33.83 -8.62 -12.45
N VAL A 374 34.36 -8.82 -13.66
CA VAL A 374 34.98 -7.75 -14.47
C VAL A 374 33.94 -6.77 -14.98
N GLU A 375 32.77 -7.24 -15.41
CA GLU A 375 31.67 -6.36 -15.82
C GLU A 375 31.08 -5.59 -14.63
N ALA A 376 30.96 -6.24 -13.46
CA ALA A 376 30.59 -5.56 -12.22
C ALA A 376 31.59 -4.44 -11.88
N ALA A 377 32.89 -4.66 -12.06
CA ALA A 377 33.92 -3.62 -11.91
C ALA A 377 33.79 -2.48 -12.94
N ARG A 378 33.41 -2.78 -14.18
CA ARG A 378 33.11 -1.74 -15.19
C ARG A 378 31.87 -0.93 -14.82
N VAL A 379 30.83 -1.58 -14.29
CA VAL A 379 29.64 -0.89 -13.75
C VAL A 379 30.02 -0.01 -12.55
N SER A 380 30.88 -0.51 -11.64
CA SER A 380 31.42 0.28 -10.52
C SER A 380 32.12 1.56 -10.98
N LEU A 381 32.84 1.52 -12.10
CA LEU A 381 33.53 2.67 -12.68
C LEU A 381 32.57 3.61 -13.42
N ALA A 382 31.63 3.05 -14.18
CA ALA A 382 30.64 3.82 -14.92
C ALA A 382 29.64 4.55 -13.99
N SER A 383 29.45 4.05 -12.77
CA SER A 383 28.59 4.69 -11.76
C SER A 383 29.24 5.87 -11.04
N ASP A 384 30.49 6.22 -11.35
CA ASP A 384 31.13 7.41 -10.79
C ASP A 384 30.37 8.68 -11.20
N GLY A 385 29.90 9.44 -10.20
CA GLY A 385 29.05 10.61 -10.39
C GLY A 385 27.56 10.36 -10.16
N LEU A 386 27.14 9.10 -10.02
CA LEU A 386 25.80 8.78 -9.50
C LEU A 386 25.79 8.86 -7.97
N SER A 387 24.67 9.29 -7.41
CA SER A 387 24.46 9.40 -5.96
C SER A 387 23.88 8.12 -5.32
N SER A 388 23.90 6.99 -6.05
CA SER A 388 23.44 5.68 -5.59
C SER A 388 24.53 4.62 -5.76
N GLY A 389 24.46 3.58 -4.95
CA GLY A 389 25.29 2.39 -5.03
C GLY A 389 24.74 1.34 -5.99
N ALA A 390 25.43 0.22 -6.07
CA ALA A 390 24.97 -0.98 -6.75
C ALA A 390 24.90 -2.18 -5.80
N LEU A 391 24.00 -3.10 -6.08
CA LEU A 391 23.88 -4.39 -5.41
C LEU A 391 24.34 -5.49 -6.37
N PHE A 392 25.47 -6.13 -6.05
CA PHE A 392 26.03 -7.25 -6.78
C PHE A 392 25.79 -8.56 -6.01
N CYS A 393 24.78 -9.31 -6.46
CA CYS A 393 24.31 -10.51 -5.80
C CYS A 393 25.13 -11.74 -6.21
N CYS A 394 25.74 -12.42 -5.24
CA CYS A 394 26.57 -13.60 -5.42
C CYS A 394 25.82 -14.85 -4.92
N PRO A 395 25.38 -15.76 -5.80
CA PRO A 395 24.80 -17.02 -5.39
C PRO A 395 25.72 -17.82 -4.46
N ILE A 396 25.14 -18.55 -3.51
CA ILE A 396 25.87 -19.51 -2.68
C ILE A 396 26.58 -20.56 -3.57
N PRO A 397 27.78 -21.07 -3.19
CA PRO A 397 28.47 -22.08 -4.00
C PRO A 397 27.63 -23.32 -4.28
N ALA A 398 27.82 -23.92 -5.46
CA ALA A 398 27.02 -25.02 -5.98
C ALA A 398 26.90 -26.22 -5.03
N GLU A 399 27.98 -26.54 -4.32
CA GLU A 399 28.08 -27.65 -3.37
C GLU A 399 27.17 -27.48 -2.14
N TYR A 400 26.74 -26.24 -1.84
CA TYR A 400 25.80 -25.93 -0.76
C TYR A 400 24.37 -25.67 -1.25
N ALA A 401 24.10 -25.74 -2.57
CA ALA A 401 22.80 -25.37 -3.13
C ALA A 401 21.65 -26.29 -2.67
N GLU A 402 21.90 -27.60 -2.57
CA GLU A 402 20.88 -28.56 -2.13
C GLU A 402 20.52 -28.36 -0.64
N GLU A 403 21.53 -28.23 0.21
CA GLU A 403 21.33 -27.94 1.64
C GLU A 403 20.68 -26.57 1.83
N GLY A 404 21.04 -25.60 0.99
CA GLY A 404 20.43 -24.28 0.90
C GLY A 404 18.93 -24.30 0.66
N ALA A 405 18.46 -25.11 -0.29
CA ALA A 405 17.03 -25.29 -0.57
C ALA A 405 16.27 -25.92 0.62
N ARG A 406 16.92 -26.84 1.35
CA ARG A 406 16.35 -27.42 2.58
C ARG A 406 16.24 -26.37 3.69
N ILE A 407 17.28 -25.57 3.90
CA ILE A 407 17.26 -24.45 4.85
C ILE A 407 16.16 -23.44 4.49
N GLN A 408 16.01 -23.12 3.20
CA GLN A 408 14.95 -22.21 2.75
C GLN A 408 13.56 -22.72 3.11
N SER A 409 13.32 -24.03 2.98
CA SER A 409 12.05 -24.64 3.42
C SER A 409 11.81 -24.46 4.93
N SER A 410 12.86 -24.58 5.75
CA SER A 410 12.79 -24.29 7.19
C SER A 410 12.54 -22.80 7.49
N VAL A 411 13.08 -21.90 6.67
CA VAL A 411 12.82 -20.46 6.76
C VAL A 411 11.34 -20.15 6.51
N ASP A 412 10.77 -20.73 5.45
CA ASP A 412 9.35 -20.52 5.13
C ASP A 412 8.44 -21.10 6.22
N GLN A 413 8.80 -22.24 6.82
CA GLN A 413 8.12 -22.77 8.00
C GLN A 413 8.20 -21.83 9.20
N ALA A 414 9.40 -21.32 9.54
CA ALA A 414 9.57 -20.40 10.66
C ALA A 414 8.77 -19.12 10.48
N ILE A 415 8.68 -18.59 9.25
CA ILE A 415 7.86 -17.41 8.94
C ILE A 415 6.39 -17.68 9.20
N LYS A 416 5.88 -18.83 8.77
CA LYS A 416 4.49 -19.23 9.03
C LYS A 416 4.21 -19.33 10.53
N GLU A 417 5.08 -20.01 11.27
CA GLU A 417 4.94 -20.16 12.73
C GLU A 417 5.02 -18.81 13.47
N SER A 418 5.89 -17.89 13.02
CA SER A 418 6.00 -16.53 13.57
C SER A 418 4.69 -15.74 13.44
N GLN A 419 4.00 -15.90 12.30
CA GLN A 419 2.71 -15.25 12.04
C GLN A 419 1.60 -15.85 12.89
N GLU A 420 1.56 -17.18 13.03
CA GLU A 420 0.61 -17.89 13.88
C GLU A 420 0.79 -17.55 15.37
N ALA A 421 2.03 -17.37 15.82
CA ALA A 421 2.38 -17.00 17.19
C ALA A 421 2.23 -15.49 17.50
N GLY A 422 1.92 -14.66 16.49
CA GLY A 422 1.75 -13.21 16.67
C GLY A 422 3.04 -12.46 17.01
N ILE A 423 4.21 -12.98 16.64
CA ILE A 423 5.49 -12.31 16.86
C ILE A 423 5.59 -11.12 15.89
N ALA A 424 5.87 -9.92 16.40
CA ALA A 424 5.90 -8.69 15.62
C ALA A 424 7.01 -7.71 16.04
N GLY A 425 7.31 -6.75 15.15
CA GLY A 425 8.28 -5.68 15.40
C GLY A 425 9.72 -6.20 15.61
N LYS A 426 10.46 -5.56 16.52
CA LYS A 426 11.88 -5.86 16.78
C LYS A 426 12.18 -7.31 17.22
N GLU A 427 11.18 -8.05 17.67
CA GLU A 427 11.31 -9.44 18.13
C GLU A 427 11.22 -10.46 16.99
N THR A 428 10.66 -10.07 15.85
CA THR A 428 10.47 -10.93 14.67
C THR A 428 11.78 -11.51 14.15
N THR A 429 12.80 -10.66 13.98
CA THR A 429 14.08 -11.11 13.39
C THR A 429 14.85 -12.06 14.32
N PRO A 430 15.08 -11.75 15.62
CA PRO A 430 15.72 -12.69 16.54
C PRO A 430 14.97 -14.02 16.67
N TRP A 431 13.63 -13.98 16.72
CA TRP A 431 12.80 -15.18 16.83
C TRP A 431 12.90 -16.06 15.58
N LEU A 432 12.79 -15.47 14.39
CA LEU A 432 12.90 -16.20 13.12
C LEU A 432 14.27 -16.86 12.97
N LEU A 433 15.36 -16.16 13.33
CA LEU A 433 16.72 -16.72 13.26
C LEU A 433 16.91 -17.87 14.25
N ALA A 434 16.41 -17.75 15.48
CA ALA A 434 16.45 -18.82 16.48
C ALA A 434 15.67 -20.05 16.00
N ARG A 435 14.49 -19.84 15.43
CA ARG A 435 13.64 -20.92 14.93
C ARG A 435 14.24 -21.62 13.71
N VAL A 436 14.85 -20.89 12.78
CA VAL A 436 15.58 -21.46 11.65
C VAL A 436 16.78 -22.27 12.13
N ALA A 437 17.53 -21.79 13.12
CA ALA A 437 18.66 -22.53 13.69
C ALA A 437 18.20 -23.86 14.34
N GLU A 438 17.07 -23.85 15.04
CA GLU A 438 16.45 -25.05 15.62
C GLU A 438 16.02 -26.06 14.54
N LEU A 439 15.25 -25.60 13.54
CA LEU A 439 14.73 -26.45 12.45
C LEU A 439 15.87 -27.06 11.61
N THR A 440 16.99 -26.34 11.47
CA THR A 440 18.14 -26.78 10.68
C THR A 440 19.19 -27.55 11.48
N LYS A 441 19.00 -27.73 12.80
CA LYS A 441 19.98 -28.38 13.71
C LYS A 441 21.41 -27.84 13.53
N GLY A 442 21.53 -26.55 13.24
CA GLY A 442 22.82 -25.86 13.01
C GLY A 442 23.42 -25.99 11.61
N SER A 443 22.77 -26.64 10.63
CA SER A 443 23.29 -26.71 9.25
C SER A 443 23.32 -25.35 8.55
N SER A 444 22.40 -24.45 8.92
CA SER A 444 22.34 -23.06 8.43
C SER A 444 23.63 -22.26 8.67
N ILE A 445 24.35 -22.51 9.78
CA ILE A 445 25.61 -21.81 10.09
C ILE A 445 26.69 -22.16 9.05
N LYS A 446 26.81 -23.43 8.67
CA LYS A 446 27.82 -23.87 7.68
C LYS A 446 27.58 -23.22 6.32
N SER A 447 26.33 -23.20 5.86
CA SER A 447 25.95 -22.53 4.61
C SER A 447 26.15 -21.01 4.68
N ASN A 448 25.88 -20.40 5.84
CA ASN A 448 26.13 -18.97 6.05
C ASN A 448 27.62 -18.63 5.99
N LEU A 449 28.50 -19.45 6.58
CA LEU A 449 29.95 -19.25 6.46
C LEU A 449 30.39 -19.38 5.00
N ALA A 450 29.94 -20.42 4.30
CA ALA A 450 30.30 -20.66 2.91
C ALA A 450 29.88 -19.53 1.96
N LEU A 451 28.67 -18.97 2.11
CA LEU A 451 28.23 -17.85 1.29
C LEU A 451 29.04 -16.58 1.58
N ILE A 452 29.36 -16.27 2.84
CA ILE A 452 30.11 -15.05 3.18
C ILE A 452 31.55 -15.14 2.66
N GLU A 453 32.17 -16.31 2.75
CA GLU A 453 33.50 -16.57 2.19
C GLU A 453 33.52 -16.41 0.66
N ASN A 454 32.48 -16.89 -0.03
CA ASN A 454 32.33 -16.69 -1.47
C ASN A 454 32.16 -15.20 -1.82
N ASN A 455 31.32 -14.48 -1.07
CA ASN A 455 31.11 -13.04 -1.26
C ASN A 455 32.44 -12.27 -1.08
N ALA A 456 33.25 -12.62 -0.08
CA ALA A 456 34.54 -11.97 0.18
C ALA A 456 35.53 -12.18 -0.97
N LYS A 457 35.57 -13.39 -1.55
CA LYS A 457 36.40 -13.70 -2.71
C LYS A 457 35.98 -12.89 -3.94
N ILE A 458 34.68 -12.89 -4.27
CA ILE A 458 34.14 -12.14 -5.40
C ILE A 458 34.32 -10.62 -5.20
N SER A 459 34.14 -10.13 -3.97
CA SER A 459 34.35 -8.72 -3.62
C SER A 459 35.79 -8.26 -3.87
N ALA A 460 36.77 -9.08 -3.47
CA ALA A 460 38.18 -8.79 -3.71
C ALA A 460 38.49 -8.75 -5.21
N ASP A 461 37.95 -9.70 -5.98
CA ASP A 461 38.11 -9.73 -7.43
C ASP A 461 37.52 -8.50 -8.12
N ILE A 462 36.30 -8.09 -7.75
CA ILE A 462 35.66 -6.87 -8.28
C ILE A 462 36.50 -5.64 -7.91
N ALA A 463 36.96 -5.53 -6.66
CA ALA A 463 37.76 -4.39 -6.21
C ALA A 463 39.12 -4.29 -6.93
N VAL A 464 39.80 -5.43 -7.14
CA VAL A 464 41.05 -5.49 -7.89
C VAL A 464 40.84 -5.14 -9.37
N ALA A 465 39.82 -5.72 -10.01
CA ALA A 465 39.48 -5.40 -11.40
C ALA A 465 39.13 -3.91 -11.57
N TYR A 466 38.36 -3.34 -10.64
CA TYR A 466 38.04 -1.91 -10.62
C TYR A 466 39.32 -1.06 -10.52
N ASN A 467 40.24 -1.44 -9.64
CA ASN A 467 41.52 -0.73 -9.49
C ASN A 467 42.40 -0.79 -10.74
N GLN A 468 42.41 -1.93 -11.44
CA GLN A 468 43.09 -2.10 -12.73
C GLN A 468 42.47 -1.19 -13.80
N LEU A 469 41.15 -1.17 -13.91
CA LEU A 469 40.42 -0.30 -14.85
C LEU A 469 40.69 1.19 -14.57
N GLN A 470 40.72 1.62 -13.31
CA GLN A 470 41.11 2.98 -12.93
C GLN A 470 42.55 3.35 -13.34
N LYS A 471 43.43 2.36 -13.49
CA LYS A 471 44.81 2.51 -13.97
C LYS A 471 44.94 2.34 -15.49
N GLY A 472 43.83 2.14 -16.21
CA GLY A 472 43.81 1.92 -17.66
C GLY A 472 44.30 0.52 -18.09
N GLN A 473 44.23 -0.48 -17.20
CA GLN A 473 44.61 -1.86 -17.46
C GLN A 473 43.36 -2.72 -17.69
N GLU A 474 43.41 -3.67 -18.62
CA GLU A 474 42.33 -4.65 -18.83
C GLU A 474 42.44 -5.81 -17.83
N PRO A 475 41.40 -6.08 -17.01
CA PRO A 475 41.42 -7.18 -16.05
C PRO A 475 41.29 -8.55 -16.71
N GLU A 476 41.95 -9.55 -16.14
CA GLU A 476 41.71 -10.96 -16.49
C GLU A 476 40.38 -11.47 -15.89
N GLN A 477 39.63 -12.24 -16.68
CA GLN A 477 38.34 -12.77 -16.27
C GLN A 477 38.51 -14.11 -15.54
N LYS A 478 38.28 -14.12 -14.21
CA LYS A 478 38.29 -15.35 -13.41
C LYS A 478 36.96 -16.08 -13.52
N VAL A 479 37.01 -17.40 -13.76
CA VAL A 479 35.84 -18.28 -13.82
C VAL A 479 35.57 -18.86 -12.44
N TYR A 480 34.32 -18.72 -11.97
CA TYR A 480 33.86 -19.27 -10.71
C TYR A 480 32.99 -20.51 -10.99
N PRO A 481 33.24 -21.66 -10.32
CA PRO A 481 32.35 -22.83 -10.40
C PRO A 481 31.06 -22.51 -9.63
N MET A 482 30.16 -21.79 -10.29
CA MET A 482 28.81 -21.52 -9.81
C MET A 482 27.86 -22.59 -10.34
N GLY A 483 26.79 -22.89 -9.61
CA GLY A 483 25.91 -24.03 -9.88
C GLY A 483 25.46 -24.13 -11.34
N HIS A 484 26.08 -25.04 -12.09
CA HIS A 484 25.75 -25.29 -13.49
C HIS A 484 24.42 -25.99 -13.62
N MET A 485 23.52 -25.51 -14.49
CA MET A 485 22.61 -26.37 -15.24
C MET A 485 22.32 -25.82 -16.65
N LYS A 486 22.09 -26.76 -17.57
CA LYS A 486 22.04 -26.63 -19.05
C LYS A 486 21.21 -25.44 -19.56
N LYS A 487 21.77 -24.74 -20.55
CA LYS A 487 21.06 -23.82 -21.45
C LYS A 487 19.84 -24.51 -22.09
N PRO A 488 18.63 -23.93 -22.01
CA PRO A 488 17.58 -24.22 -22.99
C PRO A 488 18.00 -23.69 -24.36
N ASP A 489 17.54 -24.34 -25.43
CA ASP A 489 17.92 -24.06 -26.81
C ASP A 489 17.80 -22.58 -27.19
N ALA A 490 18.84 -22.10 -27.87
CA ALA A 490 19.00 -20.72 -28.27
C ALA A 490 18.11 -20.38 -29.48
N THR A 491 16.88 -19.91 -29.22
CA THR A 491 16.19 -19.00 -30.15
C THR A 491 16.51 -17.56 -29.76
N LYS A 492 17.08 -16.81 -30.70
CA LYS A 492 17.46 -15.39 -30.57
C LYS A 492 16.33 -14.58 -29.89
N PRO A 493 16.62 -13.72 -28.90
CA PRO A 493 15.61 -12.79 -28.40
C PRO A 493 15.37 -11.72 -29.47
N GLU A 494 14.16 -11.70 -30.02
CA GLU A 494 13.61 -10.48 -30.62
C GLU A 494 13.54 -9.41 -29.53
N VAL A 495 13.85 -8.17 -29.90
CA VAL A 495 13.63 -6.99 -29.05
C VAL A 495 12.13 -6.88 -28.81
N GLY A 496 11.68 -7.46 -27.71
CA GLY A 496 10.28 -7.45 -27.28
C GLY A 496 9.88 -6.05 -26.89
N LYS A 497 8.75 -5.58 -27.41
CA LYS A 497 8.00 -4.46 -26.83
C LYS A 497 7.85 -4.67 -25.31
N PRO A 498 7.82 -3.59 -24.50
CA PRO A 498 7.54 -3.72 -23.07
C PRO A 498 6.29 -4.60 -22.90
N PRO A 499 6.28 -5.55 -21.94
CA PRO A 499 5.21 -6.52 -21.84
C PRO A 499 3.90 -5.75 -21.72
N VAL A 500 2.98 -6.04 -22.65
CA VAL A 500 1.56 -5.76 -22.43
C VAL A 500 1.23 -6.43 -21.10
N ARG A 501 0.77 -5.64 -20.11
CA ARG A 501 0.29 -6.16 -18.83
C ARG A 501 -0.67 -7.32 -19.13
N GLN A 502 -0.18 -8.54 -18.97
CA GLN A 502 -1.05 -9.68 -18.82
C GLN A 502 -1.64 -9.55 -17.41
N PRO A 503 -2.94 -9.81 -17.23
CA PRO A 503 -3.53 -9.86 -15.90
C PRO A 503 -2.68 -10.82 -15.05
N PRO A 504 -2.47 -10.50 -13.76
CA PRO A 504 -1.58 -11.24 -12.90
C PRO A 504 -1.83 -12.74 -13.07
N GLN A 505 -0.74 -13.50 -13.33
CA GLN A 505 -0.79 -14.95 -13.24
C GLN A 505 -1.43 -15.28 -11.90
N GLN A 506 -2.50 -16.06 -11.96
CA GLN A 506 -3.24 -16.54 -10.81
C GLN A 506 -2.22 -16.93 -9.73
N VAL A 507 -2.27 -16.20 -8.61
CA VAL A 507 -1.69 -16.68 -7.35
C VAL A 507 -2.14 -18.12 -7.25
N GLN A 508 -1.18 -19.05 -7.12
CA GLN A 508 -1.51 -20.46 -6.91
C GLN A 508 -2.55 -20.49 -5.80
N GLU A 509 -3.78 -20.85 -6.17
CA GLU A 509 -4.87 -21.05 -5.24
C GLU A 509 -4.30 -21.95 -4.15
N GLU A 510 -4.22 -21.42 -2.93
CA GLU A 510 -4.13 -22.26 -1.74
C GLU A 510 -5.10 -23.41 -1.98
N LYS A 511 -4.69 -24.67 -1.77
CA LYS A 511 -5.57 -25.85 -1.93
C LYS A 511 -6.89 -25.59 -1.21
N GLN A 512 -7.85 -25.04 -1.94
CA GLN A 512 -9.16 -24.68 -1.45
C GLN A 512 -9.90 -25.99 -1.43
N THR A 513 -10.28 -26.40 -0.23
CA THR A 513 -11.18 -27.51 -0.02
C THR A 513 -12.36 -27.34 -0.97
N ASP A 514 -12.57 -28.34 -1.83
CA ASP A 514 -13.56 -28.38 -2.92
C ASP A 514 -14.99 -28.53 -2.35
N ILE A 515 -15.33 -27.66 -1.39
CA ILE A 515 -16.61 -27.68 -0.68
C ILE A 515 -17.63 -27.06 -1.65
N PRO A 516 -18.66 -27.80 -2.09
CA PRO A 516 -19.76 -27.23 -2.87
C PRO A 516 -20.43 -26.11 -2.07
N ALA A 517 -21.17 -25.22 -2.74
CA ALA A 517 -21.92 -24.16 -2.07
C ALA A 517 -23.40 -24.42 -2.28
N ASP A 518 -24.11 -24.80 -1.23
CA ASP A 518 -25.54 -25.15 -1.29
C ASP A 518 -26.41 -23.89 -1.49
N VAL A 519 -25.98 -22.77 -0.91
CA VAL A 519 -26.62 -21.47 -1.01
C VAL A 519 -25.67 -20.45 -1.62
N MET A 520 -26.13 -19.73 -2.64
CA MET A 520 -25.39 -18.60 -3.21
C MET A 520 -26.14 -17.29 -3.04
N ILE A 521 -25.45 -16.29 -2.51
CA ILE A 521 -25.94 -14.92 -2.43
C ILE A 521 -25.17 -14.11 -3.47
N ILE A 522 -25.82 -13.65 -4.52
CA ILE A 522 -25.22 -12.82 -5.56
C ILE A 522 -25.59 -11.37 -5.25
N GLY A 523 -24.60 -10.55 -4.95
CA GLY A 523 -24.88 -9.18 -4.53
C GLY A 523 -23.66 -8.34 -4.22
N ALA A 524 -23.92 -7.15 -3.68
CA ALA A 524 -22.86 -6.19 -3.42
C ALA A 524 -22.22 -6.41 -2.05
N SER A 525 -20.88 -6.32 -2.02
CA SER A 525 -20.09 -6.07 -0.82
C SER A 525 -19.40 -4.73 -0.98
N ALA A 526 -19.55 -3.85 -0.01
CA ALA A 526 -19.01 -2.49 -0.06
C ALA A 526 -18.29 -2.13 1.24
N LEU A 527 -17.41 -1.14 1.19
CA LEU A 527 -16.94 -0.46 2.40
C LEU A 527 -17.78 0.77 2.67
N ASP A 528 -18.27 0.88 3.90
CA ASP A 528 -19.04 2.04 4.36
C ASP A 528 -18.11 2.97 5.13
N ILE A 529 -17.87 4.16 4.59
CA ILE A 529 -17.13 5.25 5.22
C ILE A 529 -18.15 6.23 5.79
N THR A 530 -18.27 6.29 7.10
CA THR A 530 -19.21 7.20 7.78
C THR A 530 -18.43 8.34 8.42
N SER A 531 -18.64 9.55 7.93
CA SER A 531 -18.06 10.79 8.42
C SER A 531 -19.10 11.58 9.21
N GLN A 532 -18.86 11.86 10.48
CA GLN A 532 -19.79 12.60 11.35
C GLN A 532 -19.08 13.80 11.99
N TYR A 533 -19.57 15.02 11.77
CA TYR A 533 -19.02 16.21 12.43
C TYR A 533 -19.58 16.42 13.84
N LYS A 534 -18.82 17.08 14.72
CA LYS A 534 -19.16 17.19 16.16
C LYS A 534 -20.14 18.31 16.52
N ASP A 535 -20.11 19.43 15.80
CA ASP A 535 -20.86 20.66 16.13
C ASP A 535 -21.83 21.07 15.02
N VAL A 536 -22.79 21.95 15.34
CA VAL A 536 -23.69 22.55 14.35
C VAL A 536 -22.87 23.33 13.32
N VAL A 537 -22.78 22.77 12.12
CA VAL A 537 -22.06 23.33 10.99
C VAL A 537 -22.69 24.66 10.59
N GLY A 538 -21.91 25.75 10.63
CA GLY A 538 -22.30 27.01 9.99
C GLY A 538 -22.51 26.79 8.48
N GLU A 539 -23.42 27.54 7.86
CA GLU A 539 -23.94 27.36 6.49
C GLU A 539 -22.91 27.39 5.33
N ASN A 540 -21.61 27.29 5.58
CA ASN A 540 -20.58 27.36 4.54
C ASN A 540 -20.14 25.95 4.07
N PRO A 541 -20.73 25.38 3.01
CA PRO A 541 -20.39 24.03 2.49
C PRO A 541 -18.95 23.88 1.96
N GLN A 542 -18.11 24.92 2.00
CA GLN A 542 -16.74 24.92 1.49
C GLN A 542 -15.66 24.87 2.59
N SER A 543 -15.99 24.38 3.79
CA SER A 543 -15.04 24.25 4.91
C SER A 543 -14.85 22.79 5.34
N THR A 544 -13.71 22.50 5.97
CA THR A 544 -13.47 21.24 6.70
C THR A 544 -13.95 21.38 8.14
N TYR A 545 -14.62 20.35 8.66
CA TYR A 545 -15.18 20.35 10.01
C TYR A 545 -14.54 19.27 10.88
N PRO A 546 -14.30 19.53 12.19
CA PRO A 546 -13.85 18.50 13.10
C PRO A 546 -14.94 17.43 13.29
N GLY A 547 -14.56 16.16 13.22
CA GLY A 547 -15.49 15.04 13.23
C GLY A 547 -14.85 13.70 13.60
N VAL A 548 -15.65 12.63 13.45
CA VAL A 548 -15.25 11.24 13.60
C VAL A 548 -15.52 10.54 12.26
N ILE A 549 -14.52 9.81 11.76
CA ILE A 549 -14.67 8.95 10.58
C ILE A 549 -14.63 7.50 11.07
N LYS A 550 -15.60 6.70 10.63
CA LYS A 550 -15.67 5.26 10.88
C LYS A 550 -15.68 4.54 9.54
N ILE A 551 -14.95 3.44 9.45
CA ILE A 551 -14.97 2.56 8.28
C ILE A 551 -15.56 1.23 8.74
N GLY A 552 -16.63 0.81 8.08
CA GLY A 552 -17.36 -0.43 8.34
C GLY A 552 -17.52 -1.26 7.08
N LEU A 553 -18.00 -2.49 7.26
CA LEU A 553 -18.38 -3.37 6.17
C LEU A 553 -19.86 -3.13 5.83
N GLY A 554 -20.15 -2.96 4.55
CA GLY A 554 -21.48 -2.67 4.03
C GLY A 554 -21.83 -3.51 2.81
N GLY A 555 -23.00 -3.22 2.23
CA GLY A 555 -23.57 -3.97 1.11
C GLY A 555 -24.63 -4.98 1.56
N VAL A 556 -25.80 -4.91 0.92
CA VAL A 556 -26.96 -5.75 1.25
C VAL A 556 -26.62 -7.23 1.02
N GLY A 557 -26.09 -7.59 -0.16
CA GLY A 557 -25.64 -8.95 -0.44
C GLY A 557 -24.66 -9.48 0.62
N ARG A 558 -23.70 -8.67 1.05
CA ARG A 558 -22.75 -9.03 2.12
C ARG A 558 -23.42 -9.26 3.47
N ASN A 559 -24.32 -8.37 3.89
CA ASN A 559 -25.03 -8.51 5.16
C ASN A 559 -25.94 -9.75 5.18
N ILE A 560 -26.65 -10.02 4.09
CA ILE A 560 -27.46 -11.23 3.92
C ILE A 560 -26.57 -12.48 4.00
N ALA A 561 -25.43 -12.48 3.30
CA ALA A 561 -24.50 -13.61 3.32
C ALA A 561 -23.90 -13.84 4.71
N GLU A 562 -23.55 -12.78 5.45
CA GLU A 562 -23.07 -12.89 6.83
C GLU A 562 -24.15 -13.45 7.75
N ALA A 563 -25.37 -12.90 7.69
CA ALA A 563 -26.49 -13.39 8.49
C ALA A 563 -26.77 -14.88 8.21
N THR A 564 -26.80 -15.26 6.93
CA THR A 564 -26.94 -16.65 6.49
C THR A 564 -25.84 -17.52 7.07
N ASN A 565 -24.56 -17.12 6.95
CA ASN A 565 -23.43 -17.88 7.46
C ASN A 565 -23.44 -18.04 9.00
N ARG A 566 -23.85 -16.99 9.73
CA ARG A 566 -23.96 -17.04 11.20
C ARG A 566 -25.02 -18.04 11.64
N VAL A 567 -26.17 -18.08 10.96
CA VAL A 567 -27.27 -19.00 11.29
C VAL A 567 -26.90 -20.42 10.85
N LEU A 568 -26.27 -20.62 9.69
CA LEU A 568 -25.82 -21.93 9.20
C LEU A 568 -24.58 -22.50 9.92
N ARG A 569 -24.02 -21.82 10.91
CA ARG A 569 -22.72 -22.15 11.49
C ARG A 569 -22.55 -23.59 12.01
N LYS A 570 -23.64 -24.22 12.47
CA LYS A 570 -23.66 -25.63 12.93
C LYS A 570 -24.29 -26.59 11.90
N SER A 571 -24.80 -26.05 10.79
CA SER A 571 -25.45 -26.81 9.72
C SER A 571 -24.41 -27.42 8.77
N PRO A 572 -24.69 -28.58 8.16
CA PRO A 572 -23.89 -29.09 7.04
C PRO A 572 -24.06 -28.26 5.76
N ILE A 573 -25.07 -27.37 5.70
CA ILE A 573 -25.34 -26.51 4.56
C ILE A 573 -24.35 -25.36 4.53
N SER A 574 -23.74 -25.15 3.37
CA SER A 574 -22.75 -24.12 3.13
C SER A 574 -23.32 -22.95 2.33
N SER A 575 -22.87 -21.73 2.65
CA SER A 575 -23.23 -20.52 1.91
C SER A 575 -22.01 -19.81 1.31
N MET A 576 -22.23 -19.10 0.21
CA MET A 576 -21.21 -18.32 -0.48
C MET A 576 -21.78 -16.96 -0.92
N LEU A 577 -20.99 -15.91 -0.71
CA LEU A 577 -21.21 -14.60 -1.31
C LEU A 577 -20.49 -14.53 -2.66
N VAL A 578 -21.24 -14.25 -3.73
CA VAL A 578 -20.71 -13.95 -5.06
C VAL A 578 -20.79 -12.44 -5.27
N THR A 579 -19.63 -11.79 -5.31
CA THR A 579 -19.56 -10.32 -5.33
C THR A 579 -18.37 -9.81 -6.14
N PRO A 580 -18.51 -8.73 -6.92
CA PRO A 580 -17.39 -8.16 -7.65
C PRO A 580 -16.55 -7.24 -6.76
N VAL A 581 -15.23 -7.37 -6.83
CA VAL A 581 -14.27 -6.51 -6.12
C VAL A 581 -13.16 -6.05 -7.05
N GLY A 582 -12.66 -4.83 -6.82
CA GLY A 582 -11.56 -4.27 -7.59
C GLY A 582 -10.21 -4.91 -7.22
N SER A 583 -9.15 -4.39 -7.83
CA SER A 583 -7.75 -4.72 -7.47
C SER A 583 -7.15 -3.62 -6.58
N ASP A 584 -7.88 -3.22 -5.53
CA ASP A 584 -7.52 -2.13 -4.62
C ASP A 584 -7.52 -2.60 -3.15
N GLU A 585 -6.99 -1.77 -2.24
CA GLU A 585 -6.90 -2.07 -0.80
C GLU A 585 -8.27 -2.29 -0.14
N PHE A 586 -9.33 -1.74 -0.74
CA PHE A 586 -10.69 -1.96 -0.27
C PHE A 586 -11.13 -3.40 -0.51
N ALA A 587 -10.76 -4.01 -1.65
CA ALA A 587 -11.00 -5.42 -1.91
C ALA A 587 -10.31 -6.31 -0.86
N GLU A 588 -9.05 -6.04 -0.56
CA GLU A 588 -8.28 -6.82 0.44
C GLU A 588 -8.83 -6.64 1.86
N THR A 589 -9.31 -5.43 2.19
CA THR A 589 -10.01 -5.18 3.44
C THR A 589 -11.30 -6.00 3.54
N LEU A 590 -12.13 -6.02 2.48
CA LEU A 590 -13.35 -6.82 2.43
C LEU A 590 -13.06 -8.32 2.53
N LYS A 591 -12.09 -8.84 1.77
CA LYS A 591 -11.68 -10.25 1.81
C LYS A 591 -11.17 -10.64 3.19
N SER A 592 -10.26 -9.86 3.77
CA SER A 592 -9.70 -10.09 5.11
C SER A 592 -10.78 -10.11 6.19
N ALA A 593 -11.70 -9.14 6.15
CA ALA A 593 -12.79 -9.08 7.11
C ALA A 593 -13.79 -10.23 6.95
N THR A 594 -14.10 -10.62 5.71
CA THR A 594 -14.94 -11.78 5.38
C THR A 594 -14.30 -13.09 5.88
N SER A 595 -13.00 -13.29 5.67
CA SER A 595 -12.27 -14.45 6.18
C SER A 595 -12.26 -14.50 7.72
N LYS A 596 -12.12 -13.37 8.41
CA LYS A 596 -12.22 -13.30 9.89
C LYS A 596 -13.58 -13.72 10.41
N LEU A 597 -14.65 -13.53 9.63
CA LEU A 597 -15.99 -14.02 9.93
C LEU A 597 -16.18 -15.51 9.61
N LYS A 598 -15.11 -16.20 9.18
CA LYS A 598 -15.11 -17.59 8.69
C LYS A 598 -16.04 -17.79 7.48
N MET A 599 -16.28 -16.72 6.74
CA MET A 599 -17.00 -16.79 5.47
C MET A 599 -16.03 -17.08 4.34
N ARG A 600 -16.56 -17.73 3.31
CA ARG A 600 -15.86 -18.04 2.07
C ARG A 600 -15.57 -16.78 1.26
N THR A 601 -14.38 -16.71 0.67
CA THR A 601 -13.95 -15.61 -0.21
C THR A 601 -13.73 -16.05 -1.66
N ASP A 602 -13.86 -17.34 -1.96
CA ASP A 602 -13.73 -17.90 -3.31
C ASP A 602 -14.89 -17.53 -4.26
N GLY A 603 -15.94 -16.88 -3.75
CA GLY A 603 -16.98 -16.23 -4.56
C GLY A 603 -16.67 -14.79 -4.96
N PHE A 604 -15.53 -14.22 -4.54
CA PHE A 604 -15.16 -12.85 -4.89
C PHE A 604 -14.62 -12.81 -6.33
N ILE A 605 -15.30 -12.06 -7.20
CA ILE A 605 -14.97 -11.92 -8.62
C ILE A 605 -14.12 -10.67 -8.79
N ASN A 606 -12.85 -10.83 -9.17
CA ASN A 606 -11.99 -9.69 -9.45
C ASN A 606 -12.46 -8.97 -10.73
N THR A 607 -12.58 -7.65 -10.65
CA THR A 607 -12.97 -6.77 -11.77
C THR A 607 -11.96 -5.64 -11.97
N TYR A 608 -12.00 -5.02 -13.15
CA TYR A 608 -11.22 -3.82 -13.47
C TYR A 608 -11.82 -2.53 -12.88
N HIS A 609 -13.06 -2.59 -12.38
CA HIS A 609 -13.73 -1.47 -11.74
C HIS A 609 -13.34 -1.36 -10.25
N PRO A 610 -13.37 -0.16 -9.65
CA PRO A 610 -13.08 0.01 -8.23
C PRO A 610 -14.02 -0.81 -7.33
N THR A 611 -13.50 -1.29 -6.21
CA THR A 611 -14.32 -1.96 -5.18
C THR A 611 -15.47 -1.07 -4.74
N PRO A 612 -16.68 -1.61 -4.50
CA PRO A 612 -17.79 -0.79 -4.07
C PRO A 612 -17.53 -0.07 -2.74
N VAL A 613 -17.88 1.21 -2.67
CA VAL A 613 -17.71 2.07 -1.49
C VAL A 613 -18.93 2.96 -1.33
N VAL A 614 -19.38 3.15 -0.10
CA VAL A 614 -20.37 4.15 0.28
C VAL A 614 -19.71 5.12 1.24
N ASN A 615 -19.80 6.42 0.97
CA ASN A 615 -19.36 7.48 1.87
C ASN A 615 -20.59 8.26 2.35
N LEU A 616 -20.87 8.17 3.65
CA LEU A 616 -22.00 8.80 4.31
C LEU A 616 -21.51 9.98 5.15
N LEU A 617 -22.09 11.16 4.95
CA LEU A 617 -21.87 12.34 5.77
C LEU A 617 -23.06 12.51 6.71
N LEU A 618 -22.82 12.36 8.01
CA LEU A 618 -23.82 12.51 9.06
C LEU A 618 -23.68 13.86 9.77
N ASN A 619 -24.80 14.39 10.24
CA ASN A 619 -24.83 15.57 11.10
C ASN A 619 -24.42 15.26 12.55
N SER A 620 -24.32 16.29 13.40
CA SER A 620 -23.96 16.14 14.82
C SER A 620 -24.92 15.22 15.59
N ASP A 621 -26.18 15.13 15.15
CA ASP A 621 -27.21 14.27 15.74
C ASP A 621 -27.17 12.83 15.19
N GLY A 622 -26.31 12.55 14.21
CA GLY A 622 -26.15 11.24 13.59
C GLY A 622 -27.11 10.96 12.43
N GLU A 623 -27.87 11.96 11.99
CA GLU A 623 -28.75 11.85 10.82
C GLU A 623 -27.97 12.02 9.52
N LEU A 624 -28.37 11.30 8.47
CA LEU A 624 -27.74 11.36 7.16
C LEU A 624 -28.00 12.73 6.51
N ARG A 625 -26.93 13.45 6.18
CA ARG A 625 -26.98 14.71 5.42
C ARG A 625 -26.79 14.47 3.92
N GLU A 626 -25.69 13.82 3.57
CA GLU A 626 -25.30 13.52 2.18
C GLU A 626 -24.67 12.13 2.10
N GLY A 627 -24.74 11.50 0.92
CA GLY A 627 -24.13 10.21 0.67
C GLY A 627 -23.64 10.10 -0.76
N VAL A 628 -22.41 9.61 -0.94
CA VAL A 628 -21.83 9.30 -2.25
C VAL A 628 -21.57 7.81 -2.29
N SER A 629 -21.94 7.13 -3.37
CA SER A 629 -21.69 5.70 -3.52
C SER A 629 -21.06 5.39 -4.87
N SER A 630 -20.14 4.43 -4.85
CA SER A 630 -19.48 3.86 -6.02
C SER A 630 -19.88 2.38 -6.09
N PHE A 631 -20.62 2.01 -7.12
CA PHE A 631 -21.10 0.63 -7.34
C PHE A 631 -20.87 0.14 -8.78
N GLU A 632 -19.95 0.79 -9.52
CA GLU A 632 -19.72 0.46 -10.94
C GLU A 632 -19.35 -1.02 -11.14
N ALA A 633 -18.54 -1.59 -10.25
CA ALA A 633 -18.22 -3.03 -10.23
C ALA A 633 -19.46 -3.94 -10.20
N VAL A 634 -20.48 -3.55 -9.44
CA VAL A 634 -21.75 -4.30 -9.33
C VAL A 634 -22.63 -4.08 -10.57
N GLU A 635 -22.67 -2.85 -11.08
CA GLU A 635 -23.44 -2.55 -12.30
C GLU A 635 -22.88 -3.25 -13.54
N LYS A 636 -21.56 -3.45 -13.60
CA LYS A 636 -20.84 -4.05 -14.72
C LYS A 636 -20.65 -5.56 -14.61
N LEU A 637 -21.03 -6.17 -13.50
CA LEU A 637 -20.97 -7.62 -13.31
C LEU A 637 -21.80 -8.34 -14.39
N THR A 638 -21.18 -9.32 -15.05
CA THR A 638 -21.78 -10.05 -16.17
C THR A 638 -22.22 -11.45 -15.78
N PHE A 639 -23.19 -12.00 -16.52
CA PHE A 639 -23.65 -13.36 -16.30
C PHE A 639 -22.54 -14.40 -16.55
N ASP A 640 -21.66 -14.19 -17.53
CA ASP A 640 -20.57 -15.14 -17.82
C ASP A 640 -19.60 -15.30 -16.65
N GLU A 641 -19.35 -14.24 -15.89
CA GLU A 641 -18.51 -14.30 -14.69
C GLU A 641 -19.20 -15.08 -13.57
N VAL A 642 -20.48 -14.78 -13.32
CA VAL A 642 -21.30 -15.46 -12.30
C VAL A 642 -21.55 -16.94 -12.65
N LYS A 643 -21.77 -17.25 -13.93
CA LYS A 643 -22.05 -18.60 -14.46
C LYS A 643 -20.92 -19.57 -14.16
N LYS A 644 -19.66 -19.11 -14.16
CA LYS A 644 -18.50 -19.95 -13.79
C LYS A 644 -18.63 -20.47 -12.37
N VAL A 645 -19.07 -19.61 -11.45
CA VAL A 645 -19.27 -19.97 -10.04
C VAL A 645 -20.51 -20.87 -9.89
N LEU A 646 -21.61 -20.51 -10.53
CA LEU A 646 -22.86 -21.30 -10.51
C LEU A 646 -22.66 -22.73 -11.03
N THR A 647 -21.93 -22.90 -12.14
CA THR A 647 -21.68 -24.22 -12.75
C THR A 647 -20.73 -25.08 -11.92
N LYS A 648 -19.78 -24.46 -11.21
CA LYS A 648 -18.85 -25.15 -10.30
C LYS A 648 -19.58 -25.74 -9.09
N HIS A 649 -20.43 -24.96 -8.43
CA HIS A 649 -20.97 -25.34 -7.12
C HIS A 649 -22.42 -25.87 -7.13
N LYS A 650 -23.21 -25.56 -8.17
CA LYS A 650 -24.59 -26.05 -8.36
C LYS A 650 -25.48 -25.87 -7.11
N PRO A 651 -25.74 -24.62 -6.68
CA PRO A 651 -26.51 -24.35 -5.47
C PRO A 651 -27.96 -24.84 -5.59
N GLN A 652 -28.55 -25.19 -4.45
CA GLN A 652 -30.00 -25.46 -4.36
C GLN A 652 -30.82 -24.18 -4.22
N LEU A 653 -30.21 -23.08 -3.75
CA LEU A 653 -30.86 -21.77 -3.62
C LEU A 653 -29.93 -20.62 -4.05
N ILE A 654 -30.47 -19.70 -4.85
CA ILE A 654 -29.80 -18.45 -5.26
C ILE A 654 -30.58 -17.25 -4.70
N ALA A 655 -29.93 -16.45 -3.86
CA ALA A 655 -30.44 -15.18 -3.38
C ALA A 655 -29.85 -14.02 -4.20
N LEU A 656 -30.70 -13.09 -4.61
CA LEU A 656 -30.39 -11.99 -5.52
C LEU A 656 -30.60 -10.65 -4.82
N ASP A 657 -29.53 -9.85 -4.76
CA ASP A 657 -29.55 -8.47 -4.30
C ASP A 657 -30.16 -7.54 -5.38
N GLY A 658 -31.13 -6.71 -5.00
CA GLY A 658 -31.76 -5.71 -5.87
C GLY A 658 -30.81 -4.65 -6.46
N ASN A 659 -29.58 -4.53 -5.95
CA ASN A 659 -28.54 -3.68 -6.54
C ASN A 659 -27.98 -4.20 -7.86
N LEU A 660 -28.18 -5.48 -8.19
CA LEU A 660 -27.73 -6.05 -9.46
C LEU A 660 -28.45 -5.38 -10.63
N ASN A 661 -27.80 -5.38 -11.81
CA ASN A 661 -28.40 -4.84 -13.03
C ASN A 661 -29.48 -5.79 -13.57
N SER A 662 -30.43 -5.22 -14.33
CA SER A 662 -31.59 -5.94 -14.85
C SER A 662 -31.26 -7.12 -15.77
N SER A 663 -30.20 -7.01 -16.59
CA SER A 663 -29.79 -8.08 -17.51
C SER A 663 -29.28 -9.29 -16.73
N LEU A 664 -28.38 -9.06 -15.77
CA LEU A 664 -27.83 -10.10 -14.92
C LEU A 664 -28.93 -10.81 -14.11
N LEU A 665 -29.88 -10.04 -13.54
CA LEU A 665 -31.02 -10.63 -12.83
C LEU A 665 -31.83 -11.55 -13.77
N ALA A 666 -32.15 -11.11 -14.98
CA ALA A 666 -32.89 -11.93 -15.94
C ALA A 666 -32.14 -13.21 -16.35
N ASP A 667 -30.83 -13.10 -16.61
CA ASP A 667 -30.01 -14.24 -17.02
C ASP A 667 -29.85 -15.27 -15.90
N VAL A 668 -29.66 -14.83 -14.65
CA VAL A 668 -29.58 -15.73 -13.49
C VAL A 668 -30.93 -16.39 -13.22
N MET A 669 -32.05 -15.66 -13.37
CA MET A 669 -33.39 -16.24 -13.25
C MET A 669 -33.64 -17.32 -14.31
N ALA A 670 -33.27 -17.06 -15.57
CA ALA A 670 -33.38 -18.05 -16.64
C ALA A 670 -32.52 -19.29 -16.36
N TYR A 671 -31.29 -19.10 -15.85
CA TYR A 671 -30.44 -20.20 -15.44
C TYR A 671 -31.07 -21.03 -14.30
N ALA A 672 -31.62 -20.36 -13.29
CA ALA A 672 -32.26 -21.02 -12.15
C ALA A 672 -33.49 -21.84 -12.59
N GLU A 673 -34.31 -21.32 -13.51
CA GLU A 673 -35.48 -22.04 -14.05
C GLU A 673 -35.06 -23.32 -14.80
N VAL A 674 -34.05 -23.22 -15.69
CA VAL A 674 -33.56 -24.38 -16.46
C VAL A 674 -32.97 -25.46 -15.55
N ASN A 675 -32.37 -25.09 -14.43
CA ASN A 675 -31.72 -26.00 -13.50
C ASN A 675 -32.59 -26.37 -12.28
N ASN A 676 -33.85 -25.90 -12.23
CA ASN A 676 -34.77 -26.11 -11.12
C ASN A 676 -34.18 -25.73 -9.74
N ILE A 677 -33.60 -24.52 -9.67
CA ILE A 677 -32.97 -23.94 -8.48
C ILE A 677 -33.93 -22.94 -7.83
N ASP A 678 -34.06 -22.96 -6.50
CA ASP A 678 -34.89 -22.00 -5.80
C ASP A 678 -34.27 -20.60 -5.81
N THR A 679 -35.12 -19.59 -5.95
CA THR A 679 -34.67 -18.18 -6.04
C THR A 679 -35.28 -17.32 -4.97
N LEU A 680 -34.49 -16.43 -4.39
CA LEU A 680 -34.95 -15.37 -3.49
C LEU A 680 -34.51 -14.01 -4.03
N PHE A 681 -35.42 -13.04 -4.06
CA PHE A 681 -35.09 -11.65 -4.41
C PHE A 681 -35.32 -10.70 -3.24
N GLU A 682 -34.27 -9.96 -2.86
CA GLU A 682 -34.34 -8.89 -1.86
C GLU A 682 -34.20 -7.52 -2.56
N PRO A 683 -35.28 -6.73 -2.63
CA PRO A 683 -35.19 -5.35 -3.09
C PRO A 683 -34.36 -4.50 -2.12
N THR A 684 -33.56 -3.58 -2.66
CA THR A 684 -32.67 -2.70 -1.85
C THR A 684 -33.11 -1.24 -1.80
N SER A 685 -33.99 -0.84 -2.72
CA SER A 685 -34.66 0.45 -2.68
C SER A 685 -35.91 0.41 -3.57
N VAL A 686 -36.81 1.37 -3.35
CA VAL A 686 -38.01 1.59 -4.16
C VAL A 686 -37.69 1.66 -5.65
N ALA A 687 -36.63 2.39 -6.03
CA ALA A 687 -36.23 2.55 -7.44
C ALA A 687 -35.64 1.27 -8.06
N LYS A 688 -35.02 0.41 -7.23
CA LYS A 688 -34.35 -0.81 -7.68
C LYS A 688 -35.26 -2.05 -7.61
N ALA A 689 -36.34 -2.01 -6.85
CA ALA A 689 -37.29 -3.11 -6.69
C ALA A 689 -37.82 -3.65 -8.03
N THR A 690 -38.05 -2.75 -9.00
CA THR A 690 -38.64 -3.09 -10.30
C THR A 690 -37.65 -3.72 -11.29
N ARG A 691 -36.33 -3.75 -10.97
CA ARG A 691 -35.31 -4.29 -11.87
C ARG A 691 -35.54 -5.76 -12.20
N ILE A 692 -36.07 -6.53 -11.25
CA ILE A 692 -36.40 -7.95 -11.43
C ILE A 692 -37.48 -8.19 -12.49
N LEU A 693 -38.28 -7.18 -12.82
CA LEU A 693 -39.36 -7.24 -13.82
C LEU A 693 -38.91 -6.85 -15.23
N SER A 694 -37.64 -6.52 -15.44
CA SER A 694 -37.15 -5.91 -16.70
C SER A 694 -36.73 -6.94 -17.78
N GLY A 695 -36.87 -8.24 -17.53
CA GLY A 695 -36.51 -9.31 -18.47
C GLY A 695 -37.63 -9.67 -19.45
N SER A 696 -37.33 -10.52 -20.43
CA SER A 696 -38.34 -11.08 -21.33
C SER A 696 -39.12 -12.22 -20.66
N GLY A 697 -40.43 -12.05 -20.48
CA GLY A 697 -41.31 -13.05 -19.87
C GLY A 697 -41.63 -12.78 -18.39
N ILE A 698 -42.47 -13.63 -17.81
CA ILE A 698 -42.87 -13.52 -16.40
C ILE A 698 -41.76 -14.17 -15.53
N PRO A 699 -41.07 -13.41 -14.66
CA PRO A 699 -40.09 -13.99 -13.74
C PRO A 699 -40.77 -15.00 -12.82
N ARG A 700 -40.11 -16.12 -12.51
CA ARG A 700 -40.64 -17.15 -11.61
C ARG A 700 -39.79 -17.25 -10.35
N LEU A 701 -40.04 -16.36 -9.40
CA LEU A 701 -39.36 -16.34 -8.11
C LEU A 701 -39.95 -17.37 -7.15
N THR A 702 -39.09 -18.05 -6.38
CA THR A 702 -39.56 -18.86 -5.24
C THR A 702 -39.92 -17.95 -4.07
N TYR A 703 -39.09 -16.96 -3.77
CA TYR A 703 -39.26 -16.02 -2.66
C TYR A 703 -38.97 -14.58 -3.09
N ALA A 704 -39.70 -13.63 -2.51
CA ALA A 704 -39.31 -12.22 -2.54
C ALA A 704 -39.70 -11.53 -1.23
N THR A 705 -38.85 -10.62 -0.77
CA THR A 705 -38.94 -10.04 0.57
C THR A 705 -39.11 -8.51 0.56
N PRO A 706 -40.01 -7.91 -0.25
CA PRO A 706 -40.12 -6.44 -0.31
C PRO A 706 -40.59 -5.84 1.02
N ASN A 707 -40.19 -4.61 1.32
CA ASN A 707 -40.93 -3.80 2.29
C ASN A 707 -42.21 -3.21 1.67
N ILE A 708 -43.05 -2.55 2.47
CA ILE A 708 -44.32 -1.96 2.01
C ILE A 708 -44.13 -0.99 0.81
N PHE A 709 -43.08 -0.16 0.84
CA PHE A 709 -42.84 0.84 -0.21
C PHE A 709 -42.36 0.19 -1.51
N GLU A 710 -41.50 -0.82 -1.42
CA GLU A 710 -41.02 -1.61 -2.55
C GLU A 710 -42.13 -2.46 -3.17
N LEU A 711 -43.00 -3.04 -2.34
CA LEU A 711 -44.19 -3.76 -2.79
C LEU A 711 -45.09 -2.85 -3.64
N LYS A 712 -45.36 -1.65 -3.13
CA LYS A 712 -46.15 -0.65 -3.85
C LYS A 712 -45.48 -0.26 -5.17
N ALA A 713 -44.17 -0.02 -5.15
CA ALA A 713 -43.40 0.33 -6.34
C ALA A 713 -43.43 -0.77 -7.41
N LEU A 714 -43.37 -2.05 -7.01
CA LEU A 714 -43.52 -3.18 -7.92
C LEU A 714 -44.89 -3.14 -8.62
N VAL A 715 -45.97 -3.01 -7.85
CA VAL A 715 -47.35 -3.03 -8.38
C VAL A 715 -47.69 -1.79 -9.22
N GLU A 716 -47.10 -0.64 -8.92
CA GLU A 716 -47.31 0.62 -9.65
C GLU A 716 -46.36 0.79 -10.84
N SER A 717 -45.39 -0.11 -11.03
CA SER A 717 -44.39 0.01 -12.09
C SER A 717 -44.97 -0.20 -13.48
N LYS A 718 -44.39 0.51 -14.47
CA LYS A 718 -44.73 0.31 -15.89
C LYS A 718 -44.48 -1.13 -16.32
N GLN A 719 -43.36 -1.72 -15.87
CA GLN A 719 -42.97 -3.09 -16.18
C GLN A 719 -44.02 -4.09 -15.72
N PHE A 720 -44.56 -3.91 -14.50
CA PHE A 720 -45.65 -4.76 -14.02
C PHE A 720 -46.95 -4.56 -14.82
N GLY A 721 -47.25 -3.31 -15.22
CA GLY A 721 -48.34 -3.03 -16.14
C GLY A 721 -48.24 -3.82 -17.45
N GLU A 722 -47.04 -3.86 -18.05
CA GLU A 722 -46.78 -4.64 -19.28
C GLU A 722 -46.94 -6.15 -19.07
N LEU A 723 -46.51 -6.69 -17.92
CA LEU A 723 -46.71 -8.10 -17.58
C LEU A 723 -48.20 -8.48 -17.46
N ARG A 724 -49.02 -7.56 -16.95
CA ARG A 724 -50.48 -7.74 -16.82
C ARG A 724 -51.23 -7.75 -18.14
N GLU A 725 -50.61 -7.33 -19.24
CA GLU A 725 -51.20 -7.43 -20.57
C GLU A 725 -51.01 -8.82 -21.19
N THR A 726 -50.29 -9.74 -20.52
CA THR A 726 -50.08 -11.11 -21.01
C THR A 726 -51.18 -12.07 -20.54
N ASP A 727 -51.61 -12.97 -21.44
CA ASP A 727 -52.64 -13.97 -21.11
C ASP A 727 -52.20 -14.88 -19.95
N SER A 728 -50.94 -15.33 -19.97
CA SER A 728 -50.38 -16.23 -18.96
C SER A 728 -50.42 -15.69 -17.52
N TYR A 729 -50.35 -14.36 -17.36
CA TYR A 729 -50.52 -13.71 -16.06
C TYR A 729 -51.94 -13.91 -15.54
N TRP A 730 -52.95 -13.61 -16.37
CA TRP A 730 -54.35 -13.72 -15.98
C TRP A 730 -54.82 -15.17 -15.87
N GLU A 731 -54.30 -16.09 -16.68
CA GLU A 731 -54.55 -17.53 -16.52
C GLU A 731 -54.15 -17.99 -15.11
N THR A 732 -52.96 -17.60 -14.66
CA THR A 732 -52.45 -17.94 -13.32
C THR A 732 -53.32 -17.30 -12.23
N LEU A 733 -53.60 -16.00 -12.33
CA LEU A 733 -54.34 -15.28 -11.29
C LEU A 733 -55.82 -15.73 -11.20
N ASN A 734 -56.49 -15.91 -12.33
CA ASN A 734 -57.88 -16.39 -12.39
C ASN A 734 -57.97 -17.86 -11.93
N GLY A 735 -56.91 -18.64 -12.12
CA GLY A 735 -56.77 -20.01 -11.62
C GLY A 735 -56.83 -20.11 -10.09
N LEU A 736 -56.51 -19.04 -9.36
CA LEU A 736 -56.56 -19.00 -7.88
C LEU A 736 -57.98 -18.92 -7.31
N ARG A 737 -59.01 -18.68 -8.14
CA ARG A 737 -60.44 -18.67 -7.75
C ARG A 737 -60.77 -17.76 -6.55
N LEU A 738 -60.15 -16.59 -6.49
CA LEU A 738 -60.29 -15.65 -5.38
C LEU A 738 -61.61 -14.85 -5.44
N PHE A 739 -62.70 -15.48 -5.00
CA PHE A 739 -64.04 -14.88 -4.95
C PHE A 739 -64.34 -14.15 -3.62
N GLN A 740 -65.57 -13.65 -3.46
CA GLN A 740 -66.02 -12.90 -2.29
C GLN A 740 -65.71 -13.59 -0.95
N ASN A 741 -65.88 -14.92 -0.88
CA ASN A 741 -65.56 -15.68 0.33
C ASN A 741 -64.10 -15.51 0.79
N PHE A 742 -63.14 -15.41 -0.12
CA PHE A 742 -61.74 -15.20 0.24
C PHE A 742 -61.54 -13.81 0.85
N ARG A 743 -62.13 -12.77 0.23
CA ARG A 743 -62.10 -11.40 0.75
C ARG A 743 -62.70 -11.31 2.16
N ASP A 744 -63.85 -11.93 2.38
CA ASP A 744 -64.49 -11.90 3.70
C ASP A 744 -63.64 -12.62 4.76
N GLN A 745 -62.84 -13.64 4.36
CA GLN A 745 -61.92 -14.32 5.27
C GLN A 745 -60.70 -13.45 5.60
N LEU A 746 -60.19 -12.67 4.65
CA LEU A 746 -59.13 -11.68 4.91
C LEU A 746 -59.61 -10.65 5.95
N GLU A 747 -60.79 -10.06 5.74
CA GLU A 747 -61.37 -9.05 6.64
C GLU A 747 -61.66 -9.60 8.05
N ARG A 748 -62.00 -10.89 8.15
CA ARG A 748 -62.30 -11.55 9.44
C ARG A 748 -61.05 -11.96 10.24
N ASN A 749 -60.00 -12.43 9.56
CA ASN A 749 -58.88 -13.11 10.22
C ASN A 749 -57.57 -12.30 10.24
N LEU A 750 -57.42 -11.25 9.42
CA LEU A 750 -56.18 -10.45 9.40
C LEU A 750 -56.30 -9.13 10.18
N PRO A 751 -55.17 -8.55 10.64
CA PRO A 751 -55.15 -7.24 11.30
C PRO A 751 -55.62 -6.11 10.38
N LYS A 752 -56.35 -5.14 10.96
CA LYS A 752 -56.89 -3.99 10.20
C LYS A 752 -55.83 -3.12 9.55
N ASN A 753 -54.73 -2.84 10.25
CA ASN A 753 -53.62 -2.02 9.73
C ASN A 753 -53.01 -2.60 8.45
N VAL A 754 -52.91 -3.93 8.35
CA VAL A 754 -52.42 -4.62 7.14
C VAL A 754 -53.43 -4.55 6.00
N LEU A 755 -54.73 -4.65 6.32
CA LEU A 755 -55.82 -4.60 5.34
C LEU A 755 -56.03 -3.18 4.76
N GLU A 756 -55.99 -2.16 5.62
CA GLU A 756 -56.20 -0.75 5.22
C GLU A 756 -55.11 -0.25 4.26
N LEU A 757 -53.89 -0.77 4.39
CA LEU A 757 -52.77 -0.51 3.48
C LEU A 757 -52.87 -1.31 2.16
N GLY A 758 -53.85 -2.21 2.01
CA GLY A 758 -54.03 -3.01 0.80
C GLY A 758 -52.93 -4.05 0.56
N LEU A 759 -52.18 -4.44 1.61
CA LEU A 759 -51.01 -5.33 1.45
C LEU A 759 -51.38 -6.72 0.91
N PRO A 760 -52.45 -7.40 1.40
CA PRO A 760 -52.85 -8.70 0.84
C PRO A 760 -53.22 -8.62 -0.65
N GLN A 761 -53.90 -7.54 -1.06
CA GLN A 761 -54.35 -7.32 -2.43
C GLN A 761 -53.15 -7.12 -3.37
N MET A 762 -52.24 -6.22 -3.02
CA MET A 762 -51.00 -6.01 -3.77
C MET A 762 -50.15 -7.28 -3.85
N SER A 763 -50.08 -8.04 -2.76
CA SER A 763 -49.31 -9.28 -2.71
C SER A 763 -49.89 -10.38 -3.60
N VAL A 764 -51.22 -10.54 -3.60
CA VAL A 764 -51.93 -11.49 -4.47
C VAL A 764 -51.67 -11.18 -5.95
N MET A 765 -51.62 -9.90 -6.33
CA MET A 765 -51.32 -9.50 -7.71
C MET A 765 -49.91 -9.95 -8.17
N LEU A 766 -48.98 -10.16 -7.25
CA LEU A 766 -47.62 -10.60 -7.58
C LEU A 766 -47.44 -12.13 -7.53
N LEU A 767 -48.45 -12.90 -7.13
CA LEU A 767 -48.37 -14.37 -7.08
C LEU A 767 -48.11 -15.08 -8.43
N PRO A 768 -48.48 -14.51 -9.60
CA PRO A 768 -48.02 -15.05 -10.87
C PRO A 768 -46.50 -15.00 -11.07
N ILE A 769 -45.82 -14.04 -10.41
CA ILE A 769 -44.39 -13.78 -10.52
C ILE A 769 -43.60 -14.44 -9.39
N CYS A 770 -44.17 -14.49 -8.18
CA CYS A 770 -43.49 -15.00 -6.98
C CYS A 770 -44.36 -15.99 -6.21
N LYS A 771 -43.83 -17.18 -5.91
CA LYS A 771 -44.55 -18.21 -5.13
C LYS A 771 -44.79 -17.76 -3.69
N ASN A 772 -43.76 -17.25 -3.01
CA ASN A 772 -43.82 -16.85 -1.61
C ASN A 772 -43.40 -15.38 -1.45
N LEU A 773 -44.36 -14.50 -1.19
CA LEU A 773 -44.09 -13.08 -0.95
C LEU A 773 -44.10 -12.79 0.54
N LEU A 774 -42.98 -12.28 1.06
CA LEU A 774 -42.81 -11.93 2.48
C LEU A 774 -42.66 -10.43 2.63
N VAL A 775 -43.76 -9.73 2.87
CA VAL A 775 -43.79 -8.28 2.95
C VAL A 775 -43.36 -7.84 4.35
N LYS A 776 -42.23 -7.13 4.43
CA LYS A 776 -41.71 -6.56 5.67
C LYS A 776 -42.49 -5.29 6.01
N CYS A 777 -43.23 -5.31 7.12
CA CYS A 777 -44.12 -4.23 7.57
C CYS A 777 -43.54 -3.41 8.73
N GLY A 778 -42.23 -3.51 8.98
CA GLY A 778 -41.57 -2.80 10.09
C GLY A 778 -42.10 -3.27 11.45
N SER A 779 -42.54 -2.33 12.30
CA SER A 779 -43.11 -2.63 13.62
C SER A 779 -44.40 -3.46 13.56
N ASP A 780 -45.08 -3.44 12.42
CA ASP A 780 -46.29 -4.23 12.21
C ASP A 780 -45.98 -5.68 11.86
N GLY A 781 -44.72 -6.08 11.74
CA GLY A 781 -44.30 -7.47 11.52
C GLY A 781 -44.14 -7.84 10.05
N VAL A 782 -44.56 -9.04 9.66
CA VAL A 782 -44.36 -9.57 8.31
C VAL A 782 -45.65 -10.20 7.79
N LEU A 783 -46.05 -9.86 6.57
CA LEU A 783 -47.16 -10.51 5.88
C LEU A 783 -46.59 -11.52 4.85
N ALA A 784 -46.81 -12.81 5.08
CA ALA A 784 -46.49 -13.85 4.13
C ALA A 784 -47.73 -14.19 3.26
N VAL A 785 -47.56 -14.14 1.95
CA VAL A 785 -48.59 -14.50 0.96
C VAL A 785 -48.00 -15.55 0.02
N THR A 786 -48.58 -16.75 0.04
CA THR A 786 -48.03 -17.92 -0.63
C THR A 786 -49.03 -18.50 -1.62
N ARG A 787 -48.59 -18.73 -2.86
CA ARG A 787 -49.28 -19.59 -3.81
C ARG A 787 -48.91 -21.05 -3.52
N VAL A 788 -49.91 -21.84 -3.16
CA VAL A 788 -49.76 -23.26 -2.87
C VAL A 788 -50.19 -24.04 -4.11
N LYS A 789 -49.31 -24.85 -4.68
CA LYS A 789 -49.71 -25.67 -5.83
C LYS A 789 -50.69 -26.76 -5.42
N ARG A 790 -51.55 -27.18 -6.33
CA ARG A 790 -52.57 -28.20 -6.04
C ARG A 790 -52.00 -29.50 -5.45
N ASP A 791 -50.86 -29.94 -5.94
CA ASP A 791 -50.14 -31.13 -5.45
C ASP A 791 -49.54 -30.95 -4.04
N GLU A 792 -49.35 -29.72 -3.59
CA GLU A 792 -48.87 -29.35 -2.25
C GLU A 792 -50.01 -29.23 -1.22
N PHE A 793 -51.28 -29.42 -1.62
CA PHE A 793 -52.44 -29.25 -0.71
C PHE A 793 -52.42 -30.23 0.47
N GLY A 794 -51.73 -31.36 0.34
CA GLY A 794 -51.54 -32.32 1.44
C GLY A 794 -50.93 -31.68 2.67
N ASP A 795 -49.94 -30.79 2.49
CA ASP A 795 -49.20 -30.11 3.56
C ASP A 795 -50.06 -29.09 4.31
N TRP A 796 -51.19 -28.68 3.71
CA TRP A 796 -52.09 -27.65 4.21
C TRP A 796 -53.46 -28.17 4.64
N LYS A 797 -53.73 -29.46 4.48
CA LYS A 797 -55.07 -30.04 4.65
C LYS A 797 -55.63 -29.89 6.05
N ASP A 798 -54.76 -29.93 7.06
CA ASP A 798 -55.14 -29.81 8.48
C ASP A 798 -55.04 -28.36 8.99
N ILE A 799 -54.54 -27.43 8.17
CA ILE A 799 -54.30 -26.04 8.53
C ILE A 799 -55.48 -25.19 8.03
N LYS A 800 -56.21 -24.56 8.96
CA LYS A 800 -57.40 -23.73 8.65
C LYS A 800 -57.11 -22.23 8.76
N SER A 801 -57.98 -21.44 8.13
CA SER A 801 -58.12 -20.01 8.41
C SER A 801 -58.45 -19.83 9.89
N ASP A 802 -57.71 -18.93 10.53
CA ASP A 802 -57.77 -18.74 11.97
C ASP A 802 -57.39 -17.30 12.34
N LYS A 803 -58.21 -16.67 13.18
CA LYS A 803 -58.04 -15.27 13.58
C LYS A 803 -56.90 -15.08 14.58
N GLU A 804 -56.68 -16.03 15.49
CA GLU A 804 -55.63 -15.94 16.50
C GLU A 804 -54.24 -16.07 15.87
N ALA A 805 -54.10 -17.01 14.93
CA ALA A 805 -52.90 -17.21 14.11
C ALA A 805 -52.75 -16.16 12.99
N SER A 806 -53.72 -15.24 12.86
CA SER A 806 -53.78 -14.21 11.80
C SER A 806 -53.55 -14.79 10.41
N ARG A 807 -54.31 -15.85 10.09
CA ARG A 807 -54.11 -16.69 8.89
C ARG A 807 -55.40 -16.92 8.11
N VAL A 808 -55.28 -16.92 6.79
CA VAL A 808 -56.31 -17.32 5.83
C VAL A 808 -55.75 -18.40 4.92
N VAL A 809 -56.48 -19.51 4.78
CA VAL A 809 -56.15 -20.63 3.90
C VAL A 809 -57.27 -20.78 2.87
N HIS A 810 -56.93 -20.67 1.59
CA HIS A 810 -57.85 -20.84 0.47
C HIS A 810 -57.33 -21.92 -0.48
N LEU A 811 -57.99 -23.08 -0.49
CA LEU A 811 -57.63 -24.22 -1.34
C LEU A 811 -58.84 -24.58 -2.22
N PRO A 812 -58.90 -24.11 -3.48
CA PRO A 812 -60.04 -24.39 -4.36
C PRO A 812 -60.05 -25.84 -4.85
N ASN A 813 -61.20 -26.35 -5.28
CA ASN A 813 -61.31 -27.71 -5.85
C ASN A 813 -60.59 -27.86 -7.19
N ASP A 814 -60.29 -26.74 -7.87
CA ASP A 814 -59.58 -26.67 -9.14
C ASP A 814 -58.71 -25.43 -9.23
N GLY A 815 -57.46 -25.61 -9.67
CA GLY A 815 -56.40 -24.60 -9.62
C GLY A 815 -55.50 -24.65 -8.36
N ASP A 816 -54.61 -23.67 -8.27
CA ASP A 816 -53.70 -23.46 -7.13
C ASP A 816 -54.42 -22.73 -5.99
N GLY A 817 -53.91 -22.89 -4.77
CA GLY A 817 -54.40 -22.24 -3.55
C GLY A 817 -53.60 -21.02 -3.14
N VAL A 818 -54.14 -20.27 -2.16
CA VAL A 818 -53.48 -19.11 -1.56
C VAL A 818 -53.53 -19.22 -0.04
N VAL A 819 -52.39 -19.00 0.60
CA VAL A 819 -52.28 -18.83 2.05
C VAL A 819 -51.78 -17.43 2.35
N VAL A 820 -52.48 -16.74 3.25
CA VAL A 820 -52.06 -15.44 3.77
C VAL A 820 -51.88 -15.58 5.28
N GLN A 821 -50.70 -15.25 5.79
CA GLN A 821 -50.42 -15.28 7.22
C GLN A 821 -49.66 -14.03 7.64
N HIS A 822 -50.15 -13.36 8.67
CA HIS A 822 -49.46 -12.25 9.30
C HIS A 822 -48.73 -12.71 10.55
N PHE A 823 -47.46 -12.34 10.66
CA PHE A 823 -46.58 -12.60 11.77
C PHE A 823 -46.30 -11.29 12.50
N LYS A 824 -46.61 -11.22 13.79
CA LYS A 824 -46.27 -10.05 14.61
C LYS A 824 -44.76 -9.88 14.68
N ALA A 825 -44.31 -8.62 14.73
CA ALA A 825 -42.90 -8.31 14.95
C ALA A 825 -42.44 -8.83 16.32
N SER A 826 -41.23 -9.38 16.38
CA SER A 826 -40.55 -9.66 17.63
C SER A 826 -40.08 -8.33 18.26
N VAL A 827 -40.35 -8.14 19.55
CA VAL A 827 -40.05 -6.88 20.24
C VAL A 827 -38.65 -6.94 20.84
N ALA A 828 -37.74 -6.09 20.36
CA ALA A 828 -36.45 -5.89 21.01
C ALA A 828 -36.64 -5.04 22.28
N GLU A 829 -36.00 -5.43 23.40
CA GLU A 829 -36.03 -4.66 24.65
C GLU A 829 -35.52 -3.22 24.49
N ARG A 830 -34.54 -3.03 23.59
CA ARG A 830 -33.98 -1.74 23.22
C ARG A 830 -33.55 -1.77 21.76
N ILE A 831 -34.01 -0.79 20.98
CA ILE A 831 -33.54 -0.58 19.60
C ILE A 831 -32.25 0.24 19.68
N VAL A 832 -31.18 -0.31 19.10
CA VAL A 832 -29.83 0.29 19.06
C VAL A 832 -29.49 0.73 17.64
N ASN A 833 -29.72 -0.13 16.65
CA ASN A 833 -29.47 0.15 15.23
C ASN A 833 -30.57 -0.52 14.38
N THR A 834 -31.15 0.22 13.43
CA THR A 834 -32.16 -0.32 12.51
C THR A 834 -31.55 -0.86 11.22
N THR A 835 -30.30 -0.52 10.94
CA THR A 835 -29.58 -0.93 9.72
C THR A 835 -29.30 -2.43 9.74
N GLY A 836 -29.61 -3.09 8.63
CA GLY A 836 -29.34 -4.53 8.43
C GLY A 836 -30.26 -5.49 9.19
N ALA A 837 -31.28 -4.99 9.91
CA ALA A 837 -32.32 -5.85 10.49
C ALA A 837 -33.12 -6.59 9.39
N GLY A 838 -33.40 -5.92 8.28
CA GLY A 838 -33.99 -6.54 7.07
C GLY A 838 -33.06 -7.58 6.46
N ASP A 839 -31.78 -7.25 6.27
CA ASP A 839 -30.77 -8.18 5.74
C ASP A 839 -30.63 -9.43 6.64
N SER A 840 -30.69 -9.24 7.96
CA SER A 840 -30.65 -10.32 8.95
C SER A 840 -31.89 -11.21 8.89
N PHE A 841 -33.08 -10.61 8.71
CA PHE A 841 -34.31 -11.36 8.44
C PHE A 841 -34.14 -12.25 7.21
N VAL A 842 -33.67 -11.67 6.10
CA VAL A 842 -33.50 -12.39 4.83
C VAL A 842 -32.44 -13.49 4.95
N GLY A 843 -31.31 -13.23 5.59
CA GLY A 843 -30.26 -14.24 5.76
C GLY A 843 -30.69 -15.43 6.63
N ALA A 844 -31.44 -15.18 7.70
CA ALA A 844 -32.01 -16.25 8.53
C ALA A 844 -33.14 -17.01 7.81
N LEU A 845 -33.96 -16.31 7.02
CA LEU A 845 -34.95 -16.94 6.15
C LEU A 845 -34.26 -17.89 5.17
N ILE A 846 -33.24 -17.43 4.45
CA ILE A 846 -32.44 -18.24 3.51
C ILE A 846 -31.88 -19.48 4.20
N ALA A 847 -31.27 -19.33 5.37
CA ALA A 847 -30.72 -20.44 6.13
C ALA A 847 -31.80 -21.49 6.49
N ALA A 848 -32.98 -21.03 6.92
CA ALA A 848 -34.09 -21.91 7.29
C ALA A 848 -34.70 -22.64 6.09
N VAL A 849 -34.98 -21.96 4.98
CA VAL A 849 -35.53 -22.62 3.78
C VAL A 849 -34.52 -23.54 3.11
N ALA A 850 -33.24 -23.19 3.08
CA ALA A 850 -32.18 -24.09 2.62
C ALA A 850 -32.10 -25.37 3.48
N SER A 851 -32.36 -25.24 4.79
CA SER A 851 -32.48 -26.35 5.75
C SER A 851 -33.83 -27.06 5.71
N ARG A 852 -34.67 -26.79 4.70
CA ARG A 852 -36.00 -27.39 4.48
C ARG A 852 -36.99 -27.18 5.63
N LYS A 853 -36.85 -26.10 6.41
CA LYS A 853 -37.89 -25.71 7.37
C LYS A 853 -39.14 -25.20 6.67
N GLY A 854 -40.29 -25.52 7.25
CA GLY A 854 -41.58 -24.99 6.81
C GLY A 854 -41.63 -23.47 6.91
N LEU A 855 -42.34 -22.82 5.98
CA LEU A 855 -42.34 -21.36 5.84
C LEU A 855 -42.68 -20.62 7.14
N THR A 856 -43.67 -21.11 7.90
CA THR A 856 -44.08 -20.50 9.17
C THR A 856 -42.92 -20.44 10.18
N ASP A 857 -42.13 -21.49 10.31
CA ASP A 857 -41.01 -21.51 11.26
C ASP A 857 -39.80 -20.76 10.72
N SER A 858 -39.59 -20.78 9.40
CA SER A 858 -38.58 -19.95 8.74
C SER A 858 -38.83 -18.46 8.97
N VAL A 859 -40.09 -17.99 8.92
CA VAL A 859 -40.44 -16.59 9.21
C VAL A 859 -40.26 -16.23 10.70
N LYS A 860 -40.57 -17.15 11.62
CA LYS A 860 -40.32 -16.92 13.05
C LYS A 860 -38.82 -16.75 13.34
N LEU A 861 -37.99 -17.65 12.80
CA LEU A 861 -36.53 -17.57 12.94
C LEU A 861 -35.99 -16.26 12.33
N ALA A 862 -36.51 -15.87 11.17
CA ALA A 862 -36.15 -14.63 10.52
C ALA A 862 -36.55 -13.37 11.34
N ASN A 863 -37.73 -13.37 11.95
CA ASN A 863 -38.16 -12.30 12.87
C ASN A 863 -37.25 -12.22 14.11
N GLU A 864 -36.81 -13.36 14.64
CA GLU A 864 -35.88 -13.39 15.76
C GLU A 864 -34.50 -12.83 15.37
N ALA A 865 -33.98 -13.20 14.20
CA ALA A 865 -32.74 -12.63 13.68
C ALA A 865 -32.82 -11.10 13.50
N ALA A 866 -33.93 -10.60 12.96
CA ALA A 866 -34.17 -9.16 12.84
C ALA A 866 -34.15 -8.46 14.21
N MET A 867 -34.84 -9.03 15.21
CA MET A 867 -34.86 -8.51 16.57
C MET A 867 -33.47 -8.50 17.24
N LEU A 868 -32.70 -9.57 17.09
CA LEU A 868 -31.33 -9.65 17.63
C LEU A 868 -30.40 -8.60 17.00
N THR A 869 -30.60 -8.28 15.72
CA THR A 869 -29.88 -7.21 15.02
C THR A 869 -30.37 -5.82 15.44
N LEU A 870 -31.67 -5.62 15.66
CA LEU A 870 -32.19 -4.35 16.19
C LEU A 870 -31.57 -3.97 17.55
N GLY A 871 -31.24 -4.96 18.38
CA GLY A 871 -30.55 -4.77 19.66
C GLY A 871 -29.01 -4.66 19.59
N SER A 872 -28.43 -4.67 18.38
CA SER A 872 -26.98 -4.65 18.15
C SER A 872 -26.49 -3.28 17.66
N GLN A 873 -25.20 -2.99 17.84
CA GLN A 873 -24.55 -1.84 17.18
C GLN A 873 -24.18 -2.18 15.73
N ASP A 874 -23.88 -3.44 15.44
CA ASP A 874 -23.49 -3.93 14.12
C ASP A 874 -24.71 -4.14 13.20
N ALA A 875 -24.51 -3.97 11.89
CA ALA A 875 -25.55 -4.22 10.87
C ALA A 875 -26.00 -5.69 10.80
N VAL A 876 -25.18 -6.63 11.30
CA VAL A 876 -25.56 -8.03 11.49
C VAL A 876 -25.10 -8.46 12.87
N SER A 877 -26.03 -8.84 13.75
CA SER A 877 -25.69 -9.17 15.13
C SER A 877 -24.87 -10.45 15.23
N ALA A 878 -23.80 -10.39 16.03
CA ALA A 878 -23.03 -11.59 16.36
C ALA A 878 -23.87 -12.65 17.12
N ARG A 879 -24.99 -12.26 17.73
CA ARG A 879 -25.92 -13.16 18.42
C ARG A 879 -26.69 -14.08 17.48
N LEU A 880 -26.71 -13.81 16.17
CA LEU A 880 -27.31 -14.74 15.20
C LEU A 880 -26.65 -16.13 15.23
N ASN A 881 -25.42 -16.25 15.74
CA ASN A 881 -24.78 -17.54 15.97
C ASN A 881 -25.60 -18.48 16.89
N TYR A 882 -26.42 -17.93 17.80
CA TYR A 882 -27.24 -18.74 18.71
C TYR A 882 -28.45 -19.36 18.01
N LEU A 883 -28.91 -18.77 16.89
CA LEU A 883 -30.01 -19.31 16.09
C LEU A 883 -29.62 -20.56 15.30
N SER A 884 -28.33 -20.93 15.31
CA SER A 884 -27.87 -22.17 14.68
C SER A 884 -28.38 -23.41 15.39
N ASP A 885 -28.65 -23.33 16.69
CA ASP A 885 -29.25 -24.43 17.46
C ASP A 885 -30.73 -24.64 17.09
N ASP A 886 -31.41 -23.55 16.70
CA ASP A 886 -32.78 -23.63 16.24
C ASP A 886 -32.89 -24.24 14.84
N LEU A 887 -31.80 -24.51 14.14
CA LEU A 887 -31.81 -25.20 12.83
C LEU A 887 -31.81 -26.74 12.92
N GLU A 888 -31.79 -27.34 14.13
CA GLU A 888 -31.76 -28.81 14.29
C GLU A 888 -32.82 -29.50 13.40
N LEU A 889 -32.31 -30.38 12.52
CA LEU A 889 -33.04 -31.18 11.53
C LEU A 889 -33.78 -32.36 12.18
#